data_AF-A0A9P9TVP1-F1
#
_entry.id   AF-A0A9P9TVP1-F1
#
_cell.length_a   1.000
_cell.length_b   1.000
_cell.length_c   1.000
_cell.angle_alpha   90.00
_cell.angle_beta   90.00
_cell.angle_gamma   90.00
#
_symmetry.space_group_name_H-M   'P 1'
#
loop_
_entity.id
_entity.type
_entity.pdbx_description
1 polymer ?
#
loop_
_entity_poly.entity_id
_entity_poly.type
_entity_poly.pdbx_seq_one_letter_code
_entity_poly.pdbx_strand_id
1 'polypeptide(L)'
;MLGPRNERVFDPNASIVLIGCRGAGKRTLGFMGALHLRRRLVTEDHYFEKLTGMSRGQFLLQHGKDLFARQDVEVFKRMLDSNRTGCIIECGMSSLSEEAQDALREYCKTNPVVYIHREREQIAALLDATDATALLKADEKHRECSNFEFYNLDDSATHFVGTSTAADSRQPVPSKLLNVREDFTKFLDQITGRGATKAWLESPFSVAAIPPEFRSYSYALRLRLSYLQEMDMELEEFEATGDCVEFIIDQWPDDVVEVVSKQVALLRRKLGLPIIYHVEENPRGQRRRAPEEKNPVDSDLLELGLRLGVEYLSLDLQREESLIQRALRYKGRSKVIGNYWYMGFGAPPWHDDQHLENYKHAQSLGCDLIRMARFSTGDSPVEYLESFKKRVEQTIPNPRPPLVAYDFSVLGIRTPLQSKILNPVKHPDMDTDQDFLAIISTYRHSYDLEFQQFLLDPLEFYVTGSNVSWSLSPAMQNAAYEFSGMPHTFQAVTCSTLDRLTQICLSDTFGGANLTAPFKVAIMPQLKVKSHHATAIGAVNVVLPLRGKTNAILDHANSRNKAGAAQEFFGDNTDWSSIFTCLRRAISPRNYVQPSKTTGLVIGAGGMARAAIYALIQLGCRNIFVYNRTVERAREVAEHFNSWAQGQQGMTQVTEICRVIERLADPWPEGYQLPTMVISCVPATSLDGTPPADFVMPVGWLGSPTGGVVVELAYEPLITPLVAQMYAYRDQVNPAWVVVDGLEVVAEMAIEAFELMTGRMAPKRLMKEVCRMTWEQQQRGGGDGASGLVL
;
A
#
# COMPACT_ATOMS: atom_id res chain seq x y z
N MET A 1 -33.11 11.07 14.58
CA MET A 1 -33.42 9.63 14.46
C MET A 1 -32.11 8.87 14.53
N LEU A 2 -32.10 7.64 15.05
CA LEU A 2 -30.88 6.81 15.10
C LEU A 2 -30.59 6.19 13.72
N GLY A 3 -29.32 5.99 13.39
CA GLY A 3 -28.90 5.32 12.15
C GLY A 3 -29.42 3.87 12.05
N PRO A 4 -29.53 3.32 10.83
CA PRO A 4 -29.98 1.95 10.62
C PRO A 4 -28.93 0.95 11.08
N ARG A 5 -29.35 -0.31 11.31
CA ARG A 5 -28.40 -1.40 11.54
C ARG A 5 -27.58 -1.64 10.27
N ASN A 6 -26.26 -1.71 10.42
CA ASN A 6 -25.35 -2.08 9.34
C ASN A 6 -25.41 -3.59 9.08
N GLU A 7 -25.81 -3.98 7.86
CA GLU A 7 -26.08 -5.37 7.47
C GLU A 7 -24.87 -6.05 6.80
N ARG A 8 -23.81 -5.31 6.44
CA ARG A 8 -22.61 -5.85 5.78
C ARG A 8 -21.40 -5.97 6.72
N VAL A 9 -21.65 -6.21 8.00
CA VAL A 9 -20.61 -6.51 9.00
C VAL A 9 -20.69 -8.00 9.33
N PHE A 10 -19.72 -8.75 8.81
CA PHE A 10 -19.67 -10.22 8.96
C PHE A 10 -18.72 -10.66 10.07
N ASP A 11 -18.87 -11.91 10.49
CA ASP A 11 -17.93 -12.55 11.42
C ASP A 11 -16.50 -12.52 10.86
N PRO A 12 -15.45 -12.19 11.65
CA PRO A 12 -14.07 -12.13 11.17
C PRO A 12 -13.51 -13.44 10.58
N ASN A 13 -14.14 -14.58 10.88
CA ASN A 13 -13.83 -15.90 10.35
C ASN A 13 -14.81 -16.37 9.27
N ALA A 14 -15.85 -15.58 8.92
CA ALA A 14 -16.76 -15.89 7.82
C ALA A 14 -15.97 -16.12 6.52
N SER A 15 -16.28 -17.22 5.82
CA SER A 15 -15.68 -17.52 4.52
C SER A 15 -16.07 -16.50 3.47
N ILE A 16 -15.16 -16.27 2.51
CA ILE A 16 -15.36 -15.35 1.39
C ILE A 16 -15.55 -16.17 0.12
N VAL A 17 -16.63 -15.90 -0.62
CA VAL A 17 -16.95 -16.58 -1.87
C VAL A 17 -16.58 -15.69 -3.05
N LEU A 18 -15.93 -16.25 -4.07
CA LEU A 18 -15.56 -15.57 -5.31
C LEU A 18 -16.41 -16.14 -6.46
N ILE A 19 -17.23 -15.29 -7.07
CA ILE A 19 -18.09 -15.61 -8.22
C ILE A 19 -17.74 -14.72 -9.43
N GLY A 20 -18.23 -15.07 -10.62
CA GLY A 20 -17.98 -14.33 -11.86
C GLY A 20 -17.67 -15.25 -13.04
N CYS A 21 -17.48 -14.71 -14.23
CA CYS A 21 -17.29 -15.51 -15.44
C CYS A 21 -15.95 -16.28 -15.47
N ARG A 22 -15.85 -17.24 -16.39
CA ARG A 22 -14.57 -17.87 -16.74
C ARG A 22 -13.62 -16.80 -17.29
N GLY A 23 -12.35 -16.84 -16.89
CA GLY A 23 -11.34 -15.87 -17.32
C GLY A 23 -11.21 -14.61 -16.46
N ALA A 24 -12.15 -14.36 -15.53
CA ALA A 24 -12.10 -13.20 -14.62
C ALA A 24 -10.93 -13.23 -13.60
N GLY A 25 -10.20 -14.34 -13.48
CA GLY A 25 -9.04 -14.47 -12.57
C GLY A 25 -9.37 -15.03 -11.18
N LYS A 26 -10.59 -15.52 -10.95
CA LYS A 26 -11.10 -16.03 -9.67
C LYS A 26 -10.16 -16.99 -8.96
N ARG A 27 -9.64 -18.01 -9.66
CA ARG A 27 -8.73 -19.01 -9.08
C ARG A 27 -7.44 -18.38 -8.57
N THR A 28 -6.83 -17.50 -9.35
CA THR A 28 -5.59 -16.78 -8.99
C THR A 28 -5.81 -15.89 -7.76
N LEU A 29 -6.88 -15.09 -7.77
CA LEU A 29 -7.26 -14.26 -6.62
C LEU A 29 -7.61 -15.11 -5.40
N GLY A 30 -8.28 -16.25 -5.59
CA GLY A 30 -8.60 -17.22 -4.55
C GLY A 30 -7.36 -17.73 -3.82
N PHE A 31 -6.31 -18.10 -4.56
CA PHE A 31 -5.01 -18.47 -3.98
C PHE A 31 -4.37 -17.30 -3.21
N MET A 32 -4.35 -16.10 -3.79
CA MET A 32 -3.80 -14.90 -3.15
C MET A 32 -4.51 -14.59 -1.83
N GLY A 33 -5.85 -14.61 -1.83
CA GLY A 33 -6.67 -14.34 -0.66
C GLY A 33 -6.53 -15.42 0.42
N ALA A 34 -6.47 -16.69 0.03
CA ALA A 34 -6.30 -17.80 0.95
C ALA A 34 -4.95 -17.70 1.70
N LEU A 35 -3.89 -17.38 0.98
CA LEU A 35 -2.58 -17.13 1.58
C LEU A 35 -2.59 -15.92 2.53
N HIS A 36 -3.06 -14.77 2.03
CA HIS A 36 -3.04 -13.50 2.77
C HIS A 36 -3.83 -13.59 4.09
N LEU A 37 -5.03 -14.17 4.04
CA LEU A 37 -5.88 -14.33 5.22
C LEU A 37 -5.56 -15.59 6.05
N ARG A 38 -4.59 -16.41 5.61
CA ARG A 38 -4.24 -17.72 6.19
C ARG A 38 -5.46 -18.65 6.31
N ARG A 39 -6.22 -18.76 5.23
CA ARG A 39 -7.46 -19.54 5.12
C ARG A 39 -7.29 -20.70 4.14
N ARG A 40 -8.15 -21.71 4.26
CA ARG A 40 -8.17 -22.83 3.32
C ARG A 40 -8.82 -22.40 2.00
N LEU A 41 -8.20 -22.73 0.87
CA LEU A 41 -8.84 -22.58 -0.44
C LEU A 41 -9.75 -23.79 -0.73
N VAL A 42 -10.98 -23.54 -1.15
CA VAL A 42 -11.94 -24.53 -1.63
C VAL A 42 -12.30 -24.16 -3.05
N THR A 43 -12.10 -25.07 -4.00
CA THR A 43 -12.55 -24.89 -5.38
C THR A 43 -13.72 -25.81 -5.66
N GLU A 44 -14.70 -25.31 -6.40
CA GLU A 44 -15.91 -26.07 -6.76
C GLU A 44 -15.59 -27.39 -7.45
N ASP A 45 -14.68 -27.38 -8.42
CA ASP A 45 -14.31 -28.58 -9.18
C ASP A 45 -13.70 -29.67 -8.29
N HIS A 46 -12.82 -29.28 -7.36
CA HIS A 46 -12.19 -30.22 -6.42
C HIS A 46 -13.20 -30.75 -5.41
N TYR A 47 -14.13 -29.89 -4.94
CA TYR A 47 -15.16 -30.30 -4.01
C TYR A 47 -16.16 -31.26 -4.65
N PHE A 48 -16.54 -31.02 -5.92
CA PHE A 48 -17.37 -31.92 -6.70
C PHE A 48 -16.73 -33.29 -6.85
N GLU A 49 -15.48 -33.34 -7.29
CA GLU A 49 -14.73 -34.60 -7.45
C GLU A 49 -14.59 -35.35 -6.12
N LYS A 50 -14.29 -34.65 -5.04
CA LYS A 50 -14.22 -35.25 -3.70
C LYS A 50 -15.54 -35.88 -3.26
N LEU A 51 -16.67 -35.29 -3.62
CA LEU A 51 -17.99 -35.75 -3.16
C LEU A 51 -18.59 -36.83 -4.05
N THR A 52 -18.38 -36.77 -5.36
CA THR A 52 -18.94 -37.71 -6.33
C THR A 52 -17.97 -38.83 -6.71
N GLY A 53 -16.67 -38.67 -6.43
CA GLY A 53 -15.61 -39.58 -6.86
C GLY A 53 -15.23 -39.42 -8.33
N MET A 54 -15.81 -38.45 -9.05
CA MET A 54 -15.62 -38.21 -10.48
C MET A 54 -15.45 -36.73 -10.77
N SER A 55 -14.61 -36.38 -11.74
CA SER A 55 -14.59 -35.01 -12.24
C SER A 55 -15.94 -34.63 -12.88
N ARG A 56 -16.26 -33.34 -12.93
CA ARG A 56 -17.51 -32.83 -13.54
C ARG A 56 -17.70 -33.29 -14.98
N GLY A 57 -16.62 -33.29 -15.76
CA GLY A 57 -16.64 -33.77 -17.15
C GLY A 57 -16.95 -35.27 -17.25
N GLN A 58 -16.36 -36.10 -16.38
CA GLN A 58 -16.66 -37.54 -16.33
C GLN A 58 -18.11 -37.80 -15.90
N PHE A 59 -18.58 -37.09 -14.88
CA PHE A 59 -19.96 -37.23 -14.39
C PHE A 59 -20.97 -36.85 -15.48
N LEU A 60 -20.73 -35.74 -16.19
CA LEU A 60 -21.57 -35.30 -17.30
C LEU A 60 -21.62 -36.34 -18.43
N LEU A 61 -20.48 -36.93 -18.80
CA LEU A 61 -20.41 -37.97 -19.83
C LEU A 61 -21.13 -39.25 -19.41
N GLN A 62 -21.05 -39.62 -18.14
CA GLN A 62 -21.61 -40.88 -17.62
C GLN A 62 -23.11 -40.80 -17.30
N HIS A 63 -23.58 -39.68 -16.77
CA HIS A 63 -24.93 -39.54 -16.23
C HIS A 63 -25.83 -38.58 -17.04
N GLY A 64 -25.26 -37.87 -18.03
CA GLY A 64 -26.00 -36.92 -18.87
C GLY A 64 -26.27 -35.58 -18.20
N LYS A 65 -26.83 -34.64 -18.98
CA LYS A 65 -26.98 -33.22 -18.60
C LYS A 65 -27.94 -33.00 -17.42
N ASP A 66 -29.08 -33.69 -17.38
CA ASP A 66 -30.13 -33.43 -16.38
C ASP A 66 -29.71 -33.87 -14.97
N LEU A 67 -29.10 -35.06 -14.85
CA LEU A 67 -28.55 -35.53 -13.58
C LEU A 67 -27.34 -34.69 -13.15
N PHE A 68 -26.48 -34.30 -14.10
CA PHE A 68 -25.38 -33.39 -13.82
C PHE A 68 -25.88 -32.08 -13.23
N ALA A 69 -26.84 -31.39 -13.86
CA ALA A 69 -27.36 -30.11 -13.38
C ALA A 69 -27.91 -30.19 -11.95
N ARG A 70 -28.69 -31.24 -11.65
CA ARG A 70 -29.23 -31.46 -10.28
C ARG A 70 -28.12 -31.71 -9.27
N GLN A 71 -27.18 -32.61 -9.60
CA GLN A 71 -26.07 -32.96 -8.72
C GLN A 71 -25.15 -31.76 -8.48
N ASP A 72 -24.89 -30.96 -9.50
CA ASP A 72 -24.02 -29.79 -9.47
C ASP A 72 -24.56 -28.71 -8.52
N VAL A 73 -25.86 -28.42 -8.59
CA VAL A 73 -26.53 -27.48 -7.65
C VAL A 73 -26.52 -28.02 -6.21
N GLU A 74 -26.76 -29.33 -6.00
CA GLU A 74 -26.73 -29.93 -4.67
C GLU A 74 -25.33 -29.88 -4.04
N VAL A 75 -24.31 -30.24 -4.83
CA VAL A 75 -22.90 -30.15 -4.43
C VAL A 75 -22.53 -28.71 -4.11
N PHE A 76 -22.98 -27.75 -4.94
CA PHE A 76 -22.72 -26.32 -4.74
C PHE A 76 -23.29 -25.81 -3.41
N LYS A 77 -24.57 -26.10 -3.12
CA LYS A 77 -25.21 -25.73 -1.84
C LYS A 77 -24.48 -26.35 -0.66
N ARG A 78 -24.16 -27.65 -0.74
CA ARG A 78 -23.41 -28.36 0.31
C ARG A 78 -22.00 -27.81 0.49
N MET A 79 -21.33 -27.38 -0.58
CA MET A 79 -20.03 -26.72 -0.52
C MET A 79 -20.11 -25.42 0.28
N LEU A 80 -21.09 -24.56 -0.02
CA LEU A 80 -21.27 -23.30 0.71
C LEU A 80 -21.53 -23.55 2.20
N ASP A 81 -22.45 -24.47 2.52
CA ASP A 81 -22.85 -24.74 3.91
C ASP A 81 -21.75 -25.41 4.73
N SER A 82 -21.03 -26.38 4.15
CA SER A 82 -19.98 -27.12 4.87
C SER A 82 -18.70 -26.30 5.08
N ASN A 83 -18.57 -25.14 4.40
CA ASN A 83 -17.37 -24.32 4.41
C ASN A 83 -17.67 -22.86 4.81
N ARG A 84 -18.66 -22.62 5.68
CA ARG A 84 -19.09 -21.26 6.10
C ARG A 84 -18.02 -20.40 6.78
N THR A 85 -16.99 -21.01 7.36
CA THR A 85 -15.92 -20.30 8.08
C THR A 85 -14.52 -20.75 7.65
N GLY A 86 -13.54 -19.86 7.80
CA GLY A 86 -12.11 -20.16 7.64
C GLY A 86 -11.65 -20.47 6.21
N CYS A 87 -12.48 -20.17 5.20
CA CYS A 87 -12.18 -20.50 3.80
C CYS A 87 -12.20 -19.29 2.87
N ILE A 88 -11.53 -19.44 1.73
CA ILE A 88 -11.84 -18.77 0.47
C ILE A 88 -12.46 -19.81 -0.45
N ILE A 89 -13.63 -19.53 -1.00
CA ILE A 89 -14.37 -20.45 -1.86
C ILE A 89 -14.37 -19.87 -3.27
N GLU A 90 -13.79 -20.59 -4.22
CA GLU A 90 -13.84 -20.24 -5.64
C GLU A 90 -14.95 -21.05 -6.32
N CYS A 91 -15.93 -20.32 -6.86
CA CYS A 91 -17.03 -20.90 -7.61
C CYS A 91 -16.69 -20.98 -9.10
N GLY A 92 -17.08 -22.08 -9.73
CA GLY A 92 -17.06 -22.28 -11.17
C GLY A 92 -18.30 -21.68 -11.84
N MET A 93 -18.69 -22.23 -12.99
CA MET A 93 -19.82 -21.70 -13.78
C MET A 93 -21.20 -22.12 -13.23
N SER A 94 -21.27 -22.99 -12.21
CA SER A 94 -22.56 -23.38 -11.60
C SER A 94 -23.28 -22.20 -10.94
N SER A 95 -22.53 -21.17 -10.53
CA SER A 95 -23.06 -19.95 -9.91
C SER A 95 -23.98 -19.15 -10.82
N LEU A 96 -24.02 -19.45 -12.13
CA LEU A 96 -24.93 -18.85 -13.09
C LEU A 96 -26.34 -19.46 -13.09
N SER A 97 -26.55 -20.62 -12.46
CA SER A 97 -27.89 -21.22 -12.34
C SER A 97 -28.75 -20.45 -11.34
N GLU A 98 -30.07 -20.35 -11.58
CA GLU A 98 -30.98 -19.60 -10.72
C GLU A 98 -30.98 -20.15 -9.28
N GLU A 99 -30.96 -21.48 -9.11
CA GLU A 99 -30.95 -22.13 -7.81
C GLU A 99 -29.64 -21.89 -7.03
N ALA A 100 -28.51 -21.72 -7.73
CA ALA A 100 -27.25 -21.34 -7.11
C ALA A 100 -27.25 -19.86 -6.73
N GLN A 101 -27.81 -18.99 -7.56
CA GLN A 101 -27.96 -17.56 -7.26
C GLN A 101 -28.87 -17.32 -6.05
N ASP A 102 -29.94 -18.10 -5.89
CA ASP A 102 -30.78 -18.07 -4.69
C ASP A 102 -30.01 -18.46 -3.43
N ALA A 103 -29.20 -19.52 -3.51
CA ALA A 103 -28.33 -19.92 -2.42
C ALA A 103 -27.30 -18.83 -2.07
N LEU A 104 -26.72 -18.18 -3.08
CA LEU A 104 -25.77 -17.07 -2.89
C LEU A 104 -26.44 -15.84 -2.26
N ARG A 105 -27.68 -15.51 -2.64
CA ARG A 105 -28.46 -14.42 -2.01
C ARG A 105 -28.68 -14.66 -0.52
N GLU A 106 -28.99 -15.90 -0.13
CA GLU A 106 -29.10 -16.24 1.30
C GLU A 106 -27.74 -16.18 2.00
N TYR A 107 -26.68 -16.64 1.33
CA TYR A 107 -25.32 -16.63 1.85
C TYR A 107 -24.79 -15.20 2.09
N CYS A 108 -25.17 -14.23 1.25
CA CYS A 108 -24.80 -12.82 1.37
C CYS A 108 -25.24 -12.18 2.70
N LYS A 109 -26.25 -12.75 3.38
CA LYS A 109 -26.71 -12.26 4.69
C LYS A 109 -25.73 -12.55 5.82
N THR A 110 -24.92 -13.60 5.69
CA THR A 110 -23.99 -14.04 6.74
C THR A 110 -22.53 -13.94 6.32
N ASN A 111 -22.24 -13.82 5.03
CA ASN A 111 -20.90 -13.96 4.49
C ASN A 111 -20.63 -12.97 3.33
N PRO A 112 -19.35 -12.57 3.14
CA PRO A 112 -18.93 -11.86 1.94
C PRO A 112 -19.02 -12.76 0.68
N VAL A 113 -19.69 -12.27 -0.35
CA VAL A 113 -19.72 -12.84 -1.70
C VAL A 113 -19.25 -11.75 -2.66
N VAL A 114 -18.08 -11.98 -3.26
CA VAL A 114 -17.38 -11.03 -4.12
C VAL A 114 -17.57 -11.44 -5.57
N TYR A 115 -18.20 -10.57 -6.35
CA TYR A 115 -18.26 -10.69 -7.79
C TYR A 115 -16.95 -10.16 -8.40
N ILE A 116 -16.20 -11.06 -9.03
CA ILE A 116 -14.96 -10.75 -9.74
C ILE A 116 -15.31 -10.54 -11.21
N HIS A 117 -15.05 -9.34 -11.72
CA HIS A 117 -15.27 -9.02 -13.13
C HIS A 117 -14.07 -8.29 -13.75
N ARG A 118 -14.04 -8.23 -15.07
CA ARG A 118 -12.94 -7.72 -15.90
C ARG A 118 -13.51 -7.10 -17.17
N GLU A 119 -12.68 -6.36 -17.90
CA GLU A 119 -13.03 -5.79 -19.22
C GLU A 119 -13.66 -6.83 -20.14
N ARG A 120 -14.81 -6.47 -20.72
CA ARG A 120 -15.62 -7.34 -21.58
C ARG A 120 -14.82 -7.90 -22.75
N GLU A 121 -13.98 -7.08 -23.38
CA GLU A 121 -13.12 -7.44 -24.51
C GLU A 121 -12.11 -8.53 -24.13
N GLN A 122 -11.54 -8.44 -22.93
CA GLN A 122 -10.55 -9.40 -22.42
C GLN A 122 -11.18 -10.75 -22.08
N ILE A 123 -12.41 -10.74 -21.57
CA ILE A 123 -13.17 -11.96 -21.33
C ILE A 123 -13.56 -12.60 -22.66
N ALA A 124 -14.03 -11.79 -23.64
CA ALA A 124 -14.37 -12.25 -24.97
C ALA A 124 -13.16 -12.87 -25.70
N ALA A 125 -11.95 -12.31 -25.54
CA ALA A 125 -10.72 -12.86 -26.11
C ALA A 125 -10.35 -14.25 -25.57
N LEU A 126 -10.89 -14.65 -24.42
CA LEU A 126 -10.66 -15.96 -23.79
C LEU A 126 -11.77 -16.99 -24.08
N LEU A 127 -12.80 -16.59 -24.82
CA LEU A 127 -14.01 -17.38 -25.11
C LEU A 127 -14.27 -17.46 -26.62
N ASP A 128 -15.03 -18.46 -27.04
CA ASP A 128 -15.50 -18.53 -28.43
C ASP A 128 -16.51 -17.39 -28.71
N ALA A 129 -16.40 -16.74 -29.88
CA ALA A 129 -17.13 -15.49 -30.19
C ALA A 129 -18.66 -15.60 -30.11
N THR A 130 -19.24 -16.77 -30.39
CA THR A 130 -20.70 -17.00 -30.31
C THR A 130 -21.19 -17.20 -28.87
N ASP A 131 -20.34 -17.65 -27.96
CA ASP A 131 -20.69 -17.94 -26.57
C ASP A 131 -20.40 -16.73 -25.65
N ALA A 132 -19.43 -15.89 -26.02
CA ALA A 132 -18.98 -14.74 -25.22
C ALA A 132 -20.12 -13.77 -24.86
N THR A 133 -20.94 -13.35 -25.83
CA THR A 133 -22.00 -12.35 -25.60
C THR A 133 -23.08 -12.86 -24.64
N ALA A 134 -23.51 -14.12 -24.79
CA ALA A 134 -24.51 -14.72 -23.91
C ALA A 134 -23.98 -14.91 -22.49
N LEU A 135 -22.70 -15.32 -22.37
CA LEU A 135 -22.04 -15.50 -21.09
C LEU A 135 -21.80 -14.17 -20.35
N LEU A 136 -21.37 -13.12 -21.06
CA LEU A 136 -21.18 -11.79 -20.48
C LEU A 136 -22.49 -11.21 -19.94
N LYS A 137 -23.59 -11.36 -20.69
CA LYS A 137 -24.92 -10.94 -20.23
C LYS A 137 -25.40 -11.75 -19.03
N ALA A 138 -25.10 -13.05 -18.98
CA ALA A 138 -25.43 -13.88 -17.84
C ALA A 138 -24.58 -13.53 -16.60
N ASP A 139 -23.33 -13.11 -16.79
CA ASP A 139 -22.41 -12.72 -15.72
C ASP A 139 -22.87 -11.50 -14.95
N GLU A 140 -23.56 -10.55 -15.60
CA GLU A 140 -24.16 -9.37 -14.96
C GLU A 140 -25.13 -9.75 -13.83
N LYS A 141 -25.78 -10.92 -13.91
CA LYS A 141 -26.67 -11.42 -12.84
C LYS A 141 -25.93 -11.73 -11.54
N HIS A 142 -24.61 -11.96 -11.56
CA HIS A 142 -23.84 -12.17 -10.32
C HIS A 142 -23.88 -10.96 -9.39
N ARG A 143 -24.13 -9.75 -9.92
CA ARG A 143 -24.33 -8.55 -9.10
C ARG A 143 -25.53 -8.67 -8.16
N GLU A 144 -26.60 -9.32 -8.61
CA GLU A 144 -27.84 -9.51 -7.85
C GLU A 144 -27.72 -10.56 -6.74
N CYS A 145 -26.67 -11.39 -6.76
CA CYS A 145 -26.41 -12.43 -5.75
C CYS A 145 -25.05 -12.28 -5.05
N SER A 146 -24.47 -11.08 -5.10
CA SER A 146 -23.24 -10.71 -4.38
C SER A 146 -23.47 -9.47 -3.52
N ASN A 147 -22.59 -9.22 -2.55
CA ASN A 147 -22.60 -8.03 -1.71
C ASN A 147 -21.34 -7.16 -1.83
N PHE A 148 -20.33 -7.65 -2.56
CA PHE A 148 -19.12 -6.90 -2.94
C PHE A 148 -18.72 -7.16 -4.40
N GLU A 149 -17.91 -6.26 -4.96
CA GLU A 149 -17.37 -6.33 -6.31
C GLU A 149 -15.87 -6.03 -6.31
N PHE A 150 -15.13 -6.74 -7.15
CA PHE A 150 -13.71 -6.47 -7.39
C PHE A 150 -13.44 -6.47 -8.90
N TYR A 151 -13.00 -5.32 -9.41
CA TYR A 151 -12.63 -5.14 -10.80
C TYR A 151 -11.17 -5.58 -11.01
N ASN A 152 -10.98 -6.72 -11.67
CA ASN A 152 -9.66 -7.28 -11.91
C ASN A 152 -9.05 -6.72 -13.20
N LEU A 153 -8.31 -5.61 -13.08
CA LEU A 153 -7.61 -4.95 -14.19
C LEU A 153 -6.66 -5.91 -14.94
N ASP A 154 -6.54 -5.71 -16.25
CA ASP A 154 -5.42 -6.25 -17.00
C ASP A 154 -4.22 -5.32 -16.91
N ASP A 155 -3.09 -5.81 -16.39
CA ASP A 155 -1.81 -5.14 -16.52
C ASP A 155 -1.24 -5.50 -17.91
N SER A 156 -1.82 -5.01 -19.01
CA SER A 156 -1.11 -4.96 -20.29
C SER A 156 0.08 -4.01 -20.10
N ALA A 157 1.31 -4.51 -20.28
CA ALA A 157 2.51 -3.74 -19.99
C ALA A 157 2.45 -2.38 -20.71
N THR A 158 2.26 -1.30 -19.96
CA THR A 158 2.55 0.04 -20.46
C THR A 158 4.03 0.02 -20.82
N HIS A 159 4.31 0.15 -22.12
CA HIS A 159 5.66 0.31 -22.62
C HIS A 159 6.25 1.54 -21.93
N PHE A 160 7.16 1.34 -20.98
CA PHE A 160 8.09 2.39 -20.55
C PHE A 160 8.94 2.74 -21.77
N VAL A 161 8.46 3.69 -22.59
CA VAL A 161 9.28 4.35 -23.62
C VAL A 161 10.07 5.45 -22.92
N GLY A 162 10.95 5.04 -22.01
CA GLY A 162 12.12 5.83 -21.67
C GLY A 162 13.20 5.48 -22.68
N THR A 163 13.80 6.49 -23.32
CA THR A 163 14.95 6.39 -24.22
C THR A 163 16.16 5.78 -23.51
N SER A 164 16.12 4.47 -23.28
CA SER A 164 17.27 3.68 -22.89
C SER A 164 17.97 3.24 -24.17
N THR A 165 19.28 3.49 -24.22
CA THR A 165 20.15 2.97 -25.28
C THR A 165 20.03 1.44 -25.31
N ALA A 166 20.20 0.85 -26.49
CA ALA A 166 19.81 -0.52 -26.84
C ALA A 166 20.39 -1.69 -25.99
N ALA A 167 21.13 -1.42 -24.92
CA ALA A 167 21.64 -2.40 -23.97
C ALA A 167 20.74 -2.61 -22.72
N ASP A 168 19.77 -1.73 -22.45
CA ASP A 168 19.04 -1.67 -21.15
C ASP A 168 17.60 -2.23 -21.17
N SER A 169 17.19 -2.87 -22.27
CA SER A 169 15.81 -3.32 -22.53
C SER A 169 15.28 -4.48 -21.66
N ARG A 170 15.94 -4.82 -20.55
CA ARG A 170 15.61 -5.98 -19.70
C ARG A 170 15.64 -5.67 -18.20
N GLN A 171 15.23 -4.46 -17.80
CA GLN A 171 14.90 -4.18 -16.40
C GLN A 171 13.79 -5.13 -15.91
N PRO A 172 13.77 -5.51 -14.62
CA PRO A 172 12.76 -6.40 -14.06
C PRO A 172 11.39 -5.73 -14.17
N VAL A 173 10.61 -6.11 -15.18
CA VAL A 173 9.20 -5.72 -15.27
C VAL A 173 8.52 -6.31 -14.03
N PRO A 174 7.90 -5.49 -13.16
CA PRO A 174 7.16 -5.99 -12.01
C PRO A 174 6.21 -7.09 -12.49
N SER A 175 6.27 -8.27 -11.88
CA SER A 175 5.36 -9.34 -12.30
C SER A 175 3.93 -8.81 -12.23
N LYS A 176 3.15 -8.92 -13.32
CA LYS A 176 1.73 -8.47 -13.39
C LYS A 176 0.91 -8.92 -12.17
N LEU A 177 1.27 -10.07 -11.60
CA LEU A 177 0.63 -10.65 -10.42
C LEU A 177 0.90 -9.88 -9.11
N LEU A 178 1.98 -9.11 -9.01
CA LEU A 178 2.34 -8.40 -7.78
C LEU A 178 1.35 -7.28 -7.47
N ASN A 179 1.16 -6.40 -8.46
CA ASN A 179 0.24 -5.27 -8.42
C ASN A 179 -1.19 -5.76 -8.10
N VAL A 180 -1.61 -6.84 -8.76
CA VAL A 180 -2.93 -7.48 -8.52
C VAL A 180 -3.04 -8.02 -7.10
N ARG A 181 -2.00 -8.68 -6.60
CA ARG A 181 -1.99 -9.20 -5.25
C ARG A 181 -2.13 -8.07 -4.22
N GLU A 182 -1.35 -7.00 -4.34
CA GLU A 182 -1.38 -5.89 -3.37
C GLU A 182 -2.76 -5.25 -3.28
N ASP A 183 -3.34 -4.88 -4.41
CA ASP A 183 -4.69 -4.31 -4.50
C ASP A 183 -5.76 -5.26 -3.95
N PHE A 184 -5.77 -6.53 -4.38
CA PHE A 184 -6.75 -7.50 -3.90
C PHE A 184 -6.62 -7.76 -2.39
N THR A 185 -5.39 -7.83 -1.86
CA THR A 185 -5.19 -8.00 -0.41
C THR A 185 -5.65 -6.80 0.40
N LYS A 186 -5.45 -5.56 -0.09
CA LYS A 186 -5.99 -4.35 0.53
C LYS A 186 -7.53 -4.36 0.52
N PHE A 187 -8.14 -4.75 -0.60
CA PHE A 187 -9.59 -4.94 -0.70
C PHE A 187 -10.12 -5.96 0.33
N LEU A 188 -9.46 -7.12 0.46
CA LEU A 188 -9.82 -8.12 1.46
C LEU A 188 -9.67 -7.59 2.90
N ASP A 189 -8.59 -6.88 3.19
CA ASP A 189 -8.34 -6.25 4.49
C ASP A 189 -9.41 -5.20 4.81
N GLN A 190 -9.90 -4.47 3.80
CA GLN A 190 -10.95 -3.47 3.96
C GLN A 190 -12.30 -4.11 4.25
N ILE A 191 -12.74 -5.10 3.45
CA ILE A 191 -14.05 -5.76 3.69
C ILE A 191 -14.06 -6.64 4.95
N THR A 192 -12.90 -7.11 5.42
CA THR A 192 -12.77 -7.89 6.67
C THR A 192 -12.42 -7.06 7.90
N GLY A 193 -12.04 -5.78 7.73
CA GLY A 193 -11.67 -4.87 8.82
C GLY A 193 -10.31 -5.17 9.47
N ARG A 194 -9.33 -5.70 8.71
CA ARG A 194 -7.99 -6.09 9.20
C ARG A 194 -6.87 -5.10 8.85
N GLY A 195 -7.09 -4.18 7.91
CA GLY A 195 -6.03 -3.35 7.30
C GLY A 195 -5.27 -2.45 8.28
N ALA A 196 -5.97 -1.53 8.95
CA ALA A 196 -5.34 -0.55 9.84
C ALA A 196 -4.62 -1.21 11.04
N THR A 197 -5.26 -2.22 11.64
CA THR A 197 -4.67 -2.98 12.76
C THR A 197 -3.37 -3.66 12.36
N LYS A 198 -3.29 -4.20 11.14
CA LYS A 198 -2.08 -4.86 10.63
C LYS A 198 -0.93 -3.88 10.47
N ALA A 199 -1.16 -2.76 9.75
CA ALA A 199 -0.12 -1.75 9.53
C ALA A 199 0.38 -1.13 10.85
N TRP A 200 -0.53 -0.90 11.80
CA TRP A 200 -0.19 -0.40 13.13
C TRP A 200 0.72 -1.34 13.93
N LEU A 201 0.49 -2.66 13.84
CA LEU A 201 1.31 -3.65 14.52
C LEU A 201 2.71 -3.81 13.89
N GLU A 202 2.85 -3.51 12.60
CA GLU A 202 4.12 -3.62 11.86
C GLU A 202 5.07 -2.45 12.21
N SER A 203 4.64 -1.21 11.96
CA SER A 203 5.36 0.00 12.41
C SER A 203 4.38 1.16 12.66
N PRO A 204 4.29 1.68 13.91
CA PRO A 204 3.36 2.76 14.25
C PRO A 204 3.74 4.10 13.62
N PHE A 205 4.96 4.24 13.07
CA PHE A 205 5.41 5.41 12.32
C PHE A 205 5.14 5.30 10.82
N SER A 206 4.71 4.15 10.31
CA SER A 206 4.35 4.00 8.89
C SER A 206 3.22 4.94 8.50
N VAL A 207 3.30 5.53 7.31
CA VAL A 207 2.24 6.39 6.75
C VAL A 207 0.91 5.63 6.68
N ALA A 208 0.95 4.35 6.30
CA ALA A 208 -0.23 3.50 6.21
C ALA A 208 -0.86 3.13 7.57
N ALA A 209 -0.11 3.26 8.67
CA ALA A 209 -0.60 2.92 10.01
C ALA A 209 -1.57 3.97 10.58
N ILE A 210 -1.52 5.21 10.09
CA ILE A 210 -2.35 6.32 10.59
C ILE A 210 -3.33 6.73 9.48
N PRO A 211 -4.63 6.40 9.62
CA PRO A 211 -5.66 6.86 8.69
C PRO A 211 -5.68 8.39 8.57
N PRO A 212 -6.00 8.94 7.39
CA PRO A 212 -5.99 10.39 7.13
C PRO A 212 -6.68 11.26 8.19
N GLU A 213 -7.77 10.79 8.81
CA GLU A 213 -8.53 11.52 9.83
C GLU A 213 -7.86 11.58 11.22
N PHE A 214 -6.82 10.78 11.43
CA PHE A 214 -6.04 10.76 12.67
C PHE A 214 -4.63 11.34 12.51
N ARG A 215 -4.30 11.84 11.31
CA ARG A 215 -3.05 12.59 11.06
C ARG A 215 -3.17 14.01 11.59
N SER A 216 -2.06 14.61 12.03
CA SER A 216 -2.01 16.01 12.44
C SER A 216 -2.54 16.96 11.36
N TYR A 217 -2.12 16.71 10.11
CA TYR A 217 -2.57 17.43 8.93
C TYR A 217 -2.77 16.44 7.78
N SER A 218 -3.90 16.49 7.07
CA SER A 218 -4.13 15.63 5.91
C SER A 218 -4.86 16.32 4.77
N TYR A 219 -4.68 15.79 3.56
CA TYR A 219 -5.15 16.35 2.30
C TYR A 219 -5.85 15.30 1.44
N ALA A 220 -6.91 15.73 0.77
CA ALA A 220 -7.69 14.93 -0.17
C ALA A 220 -7.48 15.47 -1.59
N LEU A 221 -6.77 14.71 -2.42
CA LEU A 221 -6.60 15.03 -3.85
C LEU A 221 -7.93 14.82 -4.56
N ARG A 222 -8.49 15.89 -5.11
CA ARG A 222 -9.79 15.84 -5.81
C ARG A 222 -9.57 15.42 -7.25
N LEU A 223 -10.14 14.28 -7.64
CA LEU A 223 -10.11 13.78 -9.02
C LEU A 223 -11.54 13.54 -9.51
N ARG A 224 -11.93 14.30 -10.53
CA ARG A 224 -13.25 14.19 -11.18
C ARG A 224 -13.23 13.12 -12.26
N LEU A 225 -14.34 12.41 -12.42
CA LEU A 225 -14.49 11.38 -13.45
C LEU A 225 -14.41 11.97 -14.86
N SER A 226 -14.98 13.17 -15.08
CA SER A 226 -14.84 13.93 -16.32
C SER A 226 -13.37 14.14 -16.69
N TYR A 227 -12.58 14.68 -15.77
CA TYR A 227 -11.15 14.92 -15.98
C TYR A 227 -10.36 13.63 -16.23
N LEU A 228 -10.60 12.57 -15.44
CA LEU A 228 -9.89 11.29 -15.59
C LEU A 228 -10.13 10.61 -16.94
N GLN A 229 -11.22 10.93 -17.65
CA GLN A 229 -11.49 10.40 -18.98
C GLN A 229 -10.82 11.20 -20.11
N GLU A 230 -10.49 12.46 -19.86
CA GLU A 230 -9.96 13.39 -20.87
C GLU A 230 -8.47 13.72 -20.66
N MET A 231 -7.89 13.36 -19.51
CA MET A 231 -6.51 13.70 -19.21
C MET A 231 -5.51 13.01 -20.15
N ASP A 232 -4.47 13.75 -20.54
CA ASP A 232 -3.33 13.25 -21.33
C ASP A 232 -2.17 12.76 -20.43
N MET A 233 -2.39 12.66 -19.12
CA MET A 233 -1.39 12.32 -18.11
C MET A 233 -1.59 10.89 -17.58
N GLU A 234 -0.49 10.23 -17.18
CA GLU A 234 -0.57 8.94 -16.50
C GLU A 234 -0.94 9.14 -15.01
N LEU A 235 -1.67 8.19 -14.43
CA LEU A 235 -2.10 8.29 -13.03
C LEU A 235 -0.91 8.37 -12.06
N GLU A 236 0.23 7.77 -12.40
CA GLU A 236 1.45 7.83 -11.61
C GLU A 236 2.02 9.24 -11.44
N GLU A 237 1.57 10.23 -12.22
CA GLU A 237 1.96 11.64 -12.06
C GLU A 237 1.33 12.27 -10.81
N PHE A 238 0.23 11.72 -10.29
CA PHE A 238 -0.38 12.17 -9.03
C PHE A 238 0.29 11.56 -7.78
N GLU A 239 1.41 10.83 -7.91
CA GLU A 239 2.14 10.24 -6.79
C GLU A 239 2.53 11.29 -5.73
N ALA A 240 2.32 10.95 -4.46
CA ALA A 240 2.67 11.80 -3.31
C ALA A 240 2.01 13.20 -3.27
N THR A 241 0.89 13.40 -3.96
CA THR A 241 0.16 14.69 -3.98
C THR A 241 -1.05 14.76 -3.03
N GLY A 242 -1.17 13.82 -2.09
CA GLY A 242 -2.22 13.81 -1.07
C GLY A 242 -2.17 12.57 -0.16
N ASP A 243 -2.97 12.57 0.90
CA ASP A 243 -3.08 11.44 1.83
C ASP A 243 -4.22 10.47 1.45
N CYS A 244 -5.16 10.94 0.64
CA CYS A 244 -6.26 10.19 0.07
C CYS A 244 -6.73 10.85 -1.25
N VAL A 245 -7.54 10.13 -2.02
CA VAL A 245 -8.15 10.63 -3.26
C VAL A 245 -9.65 10.79 -3.03
N GLU A 246 -10.18 12.00 -3.24
CA GLU A 246 -11.62 12.20 -3.41
C GLU A 246 -11.98 11.98 -4.88
N PHE A 247 -12.48 10.79 -5.18
CA PHE A 247 -12.96 10.42 -6.51
C PHE A 247 -14.41 10.87 -6.66
N ILE A 248 -14.62 11.84 -7.56
CA ILE A 248 -15.88 12.55 -7.74
C ILE A 248 -16.52 12.09 -9.04
N ILE A 249 -17.67 11.44 -8.94
CA ILE A 249 -18.50 11.03 -10.06
C ILE A 249 -19.40 12.21 -10.41
N ASP A 250 -19.03 12.94 -11.46
CA ASP A 250 -19.68 14.16 -11.93
C ASP A 250 -20.29 14.02 -13.33
N GLN A 251 -20.21 12.84 -13.93
CA GLN A 251 -20.81 12.52 -15.22
C GLN A 251 -21.37 11.09 -15.26
N TRP A 252 -22.28 10.83 -16.21
CA TRP A 252 -23.05 9.59 -16.30
C TRP A 252 -23.06 9.02 -17.73
N PRO A 253 -21.96 8.37 -18.17
CA PRO A 253 -21.94 7.64 -19.45
C PRO A 253 -22.87 6.41 -19.40
N ASP A 254 -23.20 5.83 -20.56
CA ASP A 254 -24.14 4.70 -20.65
C ASP A 254 -23.69 3.49 -19.81
N ASP A 255 -22.40 3.16 -19.80
CA ASP A 255 -21.79 2.10 -18.98
C ASP A 255 -21.16 2.65 -17.67
N VAL A 256 -21.82 3.61 -17.00
CA VAL A 256 -21.27 4.29 -15.79
C VAL A 256 -20.76 3.33 -14.72
N VAL A 257 -21.43 2.20 -14.50
CA VAL A 257 -21.03 1.22 -13.49
C VAL A 257 -19.68 0.58 -13.82
N GLU A 258 -19.46 0.21 -15.07
CA GLU A 258 -18.20 -0.39 -15.52
C GLU A 258 -17.07 0.65 -15.50
N VAL A 259 -17.34 1.85 -16.02
CA VAL A 259 -16.40 2.99 -16.01
C VAL A 259 -15.95 3.29 -14.59
N VAL A 260 -16.89 3.48 -13.66
CA VAL A 260 -16.60 3.80 -12.25
C VAL A 260 -15.83 2.68 -11.57
N SER A 261 -16.21 1.42 -11.78
CA SER A 261 -15.53 0.26 -11.18
C SER A 261 -14.09 0.14 -11.66
N LYS A 262 -13.86 0.35 -12.97
CA LYS A 262 -12.51 0.38 -13.56
C LYS A 262 -11.68 1.53 -12.99
N GLN A 263 -12.25 2.73 -12.87
CA GLN A 263 -11.54 3.89 -12.32
C GLN A 263 -11.16 3.70 -10.85
N VAL A 264 -12.05 3.16 -10.01
CA VAL A 264 -11.72 2.82 -8.62
C VAL A 264 -10.55 1.83 -8.55
N ALA A 265 -10.54 0.80 -9.40
CA ALA A 265 -9.44 -0.16 -9.45
C ALA A 265 -8.13 0.48 -9.94
N LEU A 266 -8.18 1.37 -10.94
CA LEU A 266 -7.00 2.10 -11.43
C LEU A 266 -6.40 2.99 -10.35
N LEU A 267 -7.23 3.77 -9.65
CA LEU A 267 -6.80 4.63 -8.56
C LEU A 267 -6.14 3.82 -7.43
N ARG A 268 -6.75 2.71 -7.01
CA ARG A 268 -6.14 1.81 -6.00
C ARG A 268 -4.82 1.24 -6.47
N ARG A 269 -4.73 0.84 -7.73
CA ARG A 269 -3.55 0.16 -8.26
C ARG A 269 -2.37 1.07 -8.48
N LYS A 270 -2.62 2.27 -8.99
CA LYS A 270 -1.59 3.23 -9.40
C LYS A 270 -1.18 4.17 -8.27
N LEU A 271 -2.13 4.64 -7.46
CA LEU A 271 -1.85 5.60 -6.38
C LEU A 271 -1.65 4.92 -5.03
N GLY A 272 -2.35 3.80 -4.79
CA GLY A 272 -2.24 3.06 -3.53
C GLY A 272 -2.78 3.81 -2.30
N LEU A 273 -3.49 4.93 -2.50
CA LEU A 273 -4.09 5.78 -1.49
C LEU A 273 -5.54 5.36 -1.15
N PRO A 274 -6.03 5.64 0.08
CA PRO A 274 -7.45 5.52 0.40
C PRO A 274 -8.34 6.37 -0.52
N ILE A 275 -9.54 5.87 -0.84
CA ILE A 275 -10.50 6.55 -1.70
C ILE A 275 -11.67 7.08 -0.88
N ILE A 276 -11.96 8.38 -1.03
CA ILE A 276 -13.23 9.01 -0.69
C ILE A 276 -14.10 9.00 -1.95
N TYR A 277 -15.10 8.13 -1.95
CA TYR A 277 -16.03 7.98 -3.06
C TYR A 277 -17.17 8.98 -2.95
N HIS A 278 -17.33 9.84 -3.96
CA HIS A 278 -18.28 10.95 -3.97
C HIS A 278 -19.15 10.91 -5.23
N VAL A 279 -20.47 10.86 -5.07
CA VAL A 279 -21.43 11.04 -6.17
C VAL A 279 -21.94 12.47 -6.14
N GLU A 280 -21.55 13.29 -7.11
CA GLU A 280 -21.91 14.71 -7.11
C GLU A 280 -23.34 14.88 -7.61
N GLU A 281 -24.12 15.61 -6.83
CA GLU A 281 -25.53 15.73 -7.08
C GLU A 281 -25.84 16.62 -8.30
N ASN A 282 -25.19 17.79 -8.37
CA ASN A 282 -25.47 18.85 -9.34
C ASN A 282 -24.15 19.39 -9.94
N PRO A 283 -23.42 18.58 -10.72
CA PRO A 283 -22.13 18.97 -11.30
C PRO A 283 -22.28 20.16 -12.25
N ARG A 284 -21.28 21.05 -12.22
CA ARG A 284 -21.20 22.21 -13.12
C ARG A 284 -20.71 21.75 -14.50
N GLY A 285 -21.24 22.35 -15.56
CA GLY A 285 -20.84 22.04 -16.94
C GLY A 285 -21.35 20.70 -17.49
N GLN A 286 -22.08 19.93 -16.69
CA GLN A 286 -22.56 18.59 -17.03
C GLN A 286 -24.09 18.53 -17.15
N ARG A 287 -24.62 17.46 -17.75
CA ARG A 287 -26.07 17.24 -17.92
C ARG A 287 -26.77 17.24 -16.56
N ARG A 288 -27.80 18.06 -16.39
CA ARG A 288 -28.69 17.96 -15.22
C ARG A 288 -29.68 16.80 -15.40
N ARG A 289 -29.82 15.97 -14.36
CA ARG A 289 -30.79 14.87 -14.29
C ARG A 289 -32.09 15.35 -13.66
N ALA A 290 -33.21 14.82 -14.11
CA ALA A 290 -34.51 15.11 -13.49
C ALA A 290 -34.57 14.50 -12.07
N PRO A 291 -35.35 15.07 -11.13
CA PRO A 291 -35.44 14.54 -9.76
C PRO A 291 -35.79 13.05 -9.68
N GLU A 292 -36.62 12.55 -10.61
CA GLU A 292 -37.08 11.16 -10.67
C GLU A 292 -35.98 10.17 -11.08
N GLU A 293 -35.05 10.61 -11.94
CA GLU A 293 -33.89 9.83 -12.40
C GLU A 293 -32.77 9.85 -11.35
N LYS A 294 -32.62 11.00 -10.68
CA LYS A 294 -31.46 11.35 -9.85
C LYS A 294 -31.31 10.47 -8.61
N ASN A 295 -32.37 10.35 -7.80
CA ASN A 295 -32.28 9.61 -6.52
C ASN A 295 -32.02 8.11 -6.72
N PRO A 296 -32.70 7.40 -7.65
CA PRO A 296 -32.39 6.00 -7.94
C PRO A 296 -30.95 5.79 -8.42
N VAL A 297 -30.50 6.56 -9.41
CA VAL A 297 -29.15 6.43 -9.98
C VAL A 297 -28.08 6.72 -8.92
N ASP A 298 -28.24 7.78 -8.14
CA ASP A 298 -27.28 8.11 -7.09
C ASP A 298 -27.27 7.08 -5.97
N SER A 299 -28.44 6.53 -5.61
CA SER A 299 -28.51 5.45 -4.63
C SER A 299 -27.75 4.21 -5.10
N ASP A 300 -27.87 3.84 -6.38
CA ASP A 300 -27.18 2.68 -6.93
C ASP A 300 -25.67 2.93 -7.08
N LEU A 301 -25.25 4.15 -7.44
CA LEU A 301 -23.84 4.53 -7.49
C LEU A 301 -23.19 4.59 -6.10
N LEU A 302 -23.90 5.09 -5.08
CA LEU A 302 -23.40 5.06 -3.69
C LEU A 302 -23.25 3.62 -3.20
N GLU A 303 -24.22 2.75 -3.51
CA GLU A 303 -24.11 1.33 -3.19
C GLU A 303 -22.97 0.66 -3.95
N LEU A 304 -22.73 1.01 -5.21
CA LEU A 304 -21.58 0.53 -5.98
C LEU A 304 -20.26 0.86 -5.28
N GLY A 305 -20.07 2.09 -4.81
CA GLY A 305 -18.86 2.47 -4.06
C GLY A 305 -18.64 1.59 -2.82
N LEU A 306 -19.72 1.30 -2.08
CA LEU A 306 -19.68 0.40 -0.92
C LEU A 306 -19.36 -1.06 -1.32
N ARG A 307 -19.91 -1.54 -2.43
CA ARG A 307 -19.62 -2.89 -2.97
C ARG A 307 -18.17 -3.02 -3.43
N LEU A 308 -17.62 -1.96 -4.01
CA LEU A 308 -16.19 -1.88 -4.37
C LEU A 308 -15.29 -1.81 -3.14
N GLY A 309 -15.83 -1.64 -1.93
CA GLY A 309 -15.08 -1.67 -0.68
C GLY A 309 -14.19 -0.44 -0.49
N VAL A 310 -14.63 0.76 -0.88
CA VAL A 310 -13.86 2.01 -0.68
C VAL A 310 -13.66 2.31 0.81
N GLU A 311 -12.59 3.02 1.15
CA GLU A 311 -12.27 3.36 2.53
C GLU A 311 -13.27 4.36 3.11
N TYR A 312 -13.69 5.36 2.32
CA TYR A 312 -14.64 6.38 2.71
C TYR A 312 -15.75 6.57 1.66
N LEU A 313 -16.98 6.76 2.12
CA LEU A 313 -18.12 7.21 1.32
C LEU A 313 -18.50 8.63 1.72
N SER A 314 -18.54 9.54 0.76
CA SER A 314 -19.07 10.90 0.95
C SER A 314 -20.59 10.88 0.77
N LEU A 315 -21.33 11.13 1.86
CA LEU A 315 -22.79 11.11 1.87
C LEU A 315 -23.34 12.49 2.23
N ASP A 316 -24.11 13.11 1.36
CA ASP A 316 -24.79 14.37 1.66
C ASP A 316 -26.05 14.12 2.50
N LEU A 317 -26.07 14.69 3.71
CA LEU A 317 -27.13 14.51 4.69
C LEU A 317 -28.33 15.44 4.49
N GLN A 318 -28.30 16.29 3.46
CA GLN A 318 -29.43 17.12 3.04
C GLN A 318 -30.27 16.45 1.93
N ARG A 319 -29.89 15.24 1.53
CA ARG A 319 -30.57 14.41 0.53
C ARG A 319 -31.77 13.68 1.16
N GLU A 320 -32.51 12.94 0.33
CA GLU A 320 -33.66 12.17 0.78
C GLU A 320 -33.26 11.10 1.82
N GLU A 321 -34.07 10.95 2.87
CA GLU A 321 -33.84 10.01 3.97
C GLU A 321 -33.70 8.57 3.49
N SER A 322 -34.46 8.15 2.46
CA SER A 322 -34.41 6.79 1.93
C SER A 322 -33.02 6.42 1.38
N LEU A 323 -32.37 7.36 0.69
CA LEU A 323 -31.02 7.23 0.15
C LEU A 323 -29.99 7.19 1.27
N ILE A 324 -30.10 8.08 2.27
CA ILE A 324 -29.22 8.13 3.44
C ILE A 324 -29.28 6.79 4.20
N GLN A 325 -30.49 6.32 4.49
CA GLN A 325 -30.72 5.07 5.22
C GLN A 325 -30.20 3.84 4.45
N ARG A 326 -30.37 3.79 3.13
CA ARG A 326 -29.83 2.70 2.30
C ARG A 326 -28.30 2.67 2.32
N ALA A 327 -27.65 3.83 2.17
CA ALA A 327 -26.19 3.92 2.25
C ALA A 327 -25.65 3.48 3.62
N LEU A 328 -26.25 3.96 4.71
CA LEU A 328 -25.84 3.60 6.07
C LEU A 328 -26.09 2.12 6.41
N ARG A 329 -27.20 1.54 5.93
CA ARG A 329 -27.53 0.12 6.13
C ARG A 329 -26.49 -0.80 5.50
N TYR A 330 -25.96 -0.43 4.34
CA TYR A 330 -25.02 -1.27 3.58
C TYR A 330 -23.57 -0.80 3.64
N LYS A 331 -23.22 0.15 4.53
CA LYS A 331 -21.88 0.74 4.59
C LYS A 331 -20.76 -0.29 4.85
N GLY A 332 -21.08 -1.43 5.46
CA GLY A 332 -20.10 -2.47 5.75
C GLY A 332 -18.97 -1.94 6.61
N ARG A 333 -17.74 -1.97 6.10
CA ARG A 333 -16.53 -1.44 6.76
C ARG A 333 -16.09 -0.06 6.22
N SER A 334 -16.75 0.45 5.18
CA SER A 334 -16.50 1.80 4.67
C SER A 334 -16.92 2.83 5.71
N LYS A 335 -16.07 3.85 5.92
CA LYS A 335 -16.37 4.98 6.80
C LYS A 335 -17.25 5.98 6.06
N VAL A 336 -18.23 6.56 6.74
CA VAL A 336 -19.14 7.54 6.14
C VAL A 336 -18.74 8.94 6.57
N ILE A 337 -18.44 9.80 5.59
CA ILE A 337 -18.30 11.24 5.76
C ILE A 337 -19.68 11.86 5.54
N GLY A 338 -20.32 12.29 6.62
CA GLY A 338 -21.60 13.00 6.57
C GLY A 338 -21.39 14.46 6.20
N ASN A 339 -21.91 14.88 5.05
CA ASN A 339 -21.71 16.22 4.52
C ASN A 339 -22.91 17.13 4.75
N TYR A 340 -22.62 18.40 5.02
CA TYR A 340 -23.55 19.52 4.87
C TYR A 340 -22.92 20.59 3.96
N TRP A 341 -23.63 20.94 2.90
CA TRP A 341 -23.27 21.95 1.92
C TRP A 341 -24.19 23.17 2.05
N TYR A 342 -23.68 24.24 2.65
CA TYR A 342 -24.42 25.49 2.81
C TYR A 342 -24.10 26.42 1.64
N MET A 343 -24.89 26.29 0.56
CA MET A 343 -24.65 26.99 -0.70
C MET A 343 -25.36 28.35 -0.76
N GLY A 344 -24.76 29.32 -1.47
CA GLY A 344 -25.38 30.60 -1.81
C GLY A 344 -25.43 31.63 -0.67
N PHE A 345 -25.97 32.81 -0.97
CA PHE A 345 -25.99 33.96 -0.03
C PHE A 345 -26.83 33.75 1.23
N GLY A 346 -27.71 32.74 1.24
CA GLY A 346 -28.51 32.37 2.41
C GLY A 346 -27.83 31.36 3.35
N ALA A 347 -26.55 31.05 3.13
CA ALA A 347 -25.82 30.12 4.00
C ALA A 347 -25.78 30.65 5.45
N PRO A 348 -26.23 29.86 6.45
CA PRO A 348 -26.29 30.31 7.83
C PRO A 348 -24.88 30.64 8.36
N PRO A 349 -24.75 31.65 9.24
CA PRO A 349 -23.46 32.00 9.79
C PRO A 349 -22.95 30.94 10.78
N TRP A 350 -21.63 30.75 10.94
CA TRP A 350 -21.07 29.72 11.86
C TRP A 350 -21.53 29.81 13.32
N HIS A 351 -21.99 30.97 13.78
CA HIS A 351 -22.54 31.16 15.13
C HIS A 351 -24.00 30.68 15.25
N ASP A 352 -24.68 30.39 14.15
CA ASP A 352 -26.00 29.76 14.12
C ASP A 352 -25.96 28.38 14.79
N ASP A 353 -27.00 28.05 15.55
CA ASP A 353 -27.11 26.78 16.26
C ASP A 353 -27.44 25.61 15.31
N GLN A 354 -27.96 25.91 14.11
CA GLN A 354 -28.23 24.92 13.06
C GLN A 354 -27.00 24.05 12.75
N HIS A 355 -25.79 24.61 12.80
CA HIS A 355 -24.56 23.84 12.56
C HIS A 355 -24.30 22.80 13.67
N LEU A 356 -24.58 23.14 14.92
CA LEU A 356 -24.42 22.22 16.04
C LEU A 356 -25.51 21.15 16.04
N GLU A 357 -26.73 21.50 15.64
CA GLU A 357 -27.83 20.54 15.43
C GLU A 357 -27.51 19.56 14.31
N ASN A 358 -27.01 20.05 13.17
CA ASN A 358 -26.56 19.23 12.05
C ASN A 358 -25.42 18.29 12.46
N TYR A 359 -24.47 18.77 13.28
CA TYR A 359 -23.41 17.93 13.83
C TYR A 359 -23.98 16.78 14.69
N LYS A 360 -24.91 17.09 15.61
CA LYS A 360 -25.58 16.09 16.45
C LYS A 360 -26.39 15.10 15.61
N HIS A 361 -27.04 15.58 14.55
CA HIS A 361 -27.78 14.73 13.63
C HIS A 361 -26.86 13.72 12.93
N ALA A 362 -25.76 14.18 12.33
CA ALA A 362 -24.78 13.30 11.70
C ALA A 362 -24.18 12.29 12.70
N GLN A 363 -23.87 12.72 13.93
CA GLN A 363 -23.42 11.83 15.00
C GLN A 363 -24.49 10.77 15.32
N SER A 364 -25.76 11.14 15.42
CA SER A 364 -26.86 10.20 15.71
C SER A 364 -27.11 9.17 14.61
N LEU A 365 -26.73 9.49 13.37
CA LEU A 365 -26.75 8.57 12.23
C LEU A 365 -25.57 7.60 12.22
N GLY A 366 -24.55 7.82 13.07
CA GLY A 366 -23.34 6.99 13.11
C GLY A 366 -22.38 7.29 11.96
N CYS A 367 -22.32 8.55 11.49
CA CYS A 367 -21.27 9.01 10.59
C CYS A 367 -19.91 8.94 11.30
N ASP A 368 -18.90 8.47 10.57
CA ASP A 368 -17.54 8.29 11.07
C ASP A 368 -16.75 9.61 11.04
N LEU A 369 -17.10 10.50 10.10
CA LEU A 369 -16.61 11.87 9.97
C LEU A 369 -17.75 12.82 9.61
N ILE A 370 -17.57 14.11 9.89
CA ILE A 370 -18.52 15.16 9.53
C ILE A 370 -17.80 16.24 8.71
N ARG A 371 -18.33 16.58 7.54
CA ARG A 371 -17.83 17.67 6.69
C ARG A 371 -18.88 18.77 6.54
N MET A 372 -18.51 20.00 6.84
CA MET A 372 -19.37 21.18 6.71
C MET A 372 -18.69 22.21 5.84
N ALA A 373 -19.22 22.45 4.66
CA ALA A 373 -18.70 23.43 3.72
C ALA A 373 -19.70 24.57 3.57
N ARG A 374 -19.28 25.80 3.86
CA ARG A 374 -20.14 26.97 3.85
C ARG A 374 -19.71 27.99 2.81
N PHE A 375 -20.64 28.45 1.97
CA PHE A 375 -20.40 29.56 1.08
C PHE A 375 -20.23 30.86 1.88
N SER A 376 -19.19 31.64 1.58
CA SER A 376 -18.95 32.95 2.17
C SER A 376 -18.49 33.97 1.13
N THR A 377 -19.00 35.19 1.24
CA THR A 377 -18.66 36.33 0.38
C THR A 377 -17.37 37.05 0.79
N GLY A 378 -16.70 36.58 1.86
CA GLY A 378 -15.46 37.19 2.36
C GLY A 378 -15.64 38.00 3.66
N ASP A 379 -16.89 38.30 4.02
CA ASP A 379 -17.28 39.13 5.18
C ASP A 379 -17.25 38.41 6.53
N SER A 380 -17.33 37.07 6.55
CA SER A 380 -17.26 36.31 7.80
C SER A 380 -15.85 36.32 8.40
N PRO A 381 -15.68 36.76 9.65
CA PRO A 381 -14.43 36.61 10.41
C PRO A 381 -14.07 35.13 10.62
N VAL A 382 -12.76 34.83 10.64
CA VAL A 382 -12.22 33.47 10.85
C VAL A 382 -12.56 32.95 12.26
N GLU A 383 -12.67 33.86 13.22
CA GLU A 383 -12.98 33.60 14.62
C GLU A 383 -14.33 32.89 14.81
N TYR A 384 -15.29 33.07 13.90
CA TYR A 384 -16.58 32.40 13.99
C TYR A 384 -16.49 30.91 13.71
N LEU A 385 -15.68 30.49 12.73
CA LEU A 385 -15.43 29.07 12.47
C LEU A 385 -14.69 28.43 13.66
N GLU A 386 -13.67 29.10 14.18
CA GLU A 386 -12.93 28.62 15.36
C GLU A 386 -13.80 28.54 16.61
N SER A 387 -14.70 29.52 16.80
CA SER A 387 -15.69 29.49 17.87
C SER A 387 -16.66 28.33 17.72
N PHE A 388 -17.12 28.03 16.50
CA PHE A 388 -17.95 26.85 16.25
C PHE A 388 -17.24 25.54 16.59
N LYS A 389 -15.99 25.36 16.16
CA LYS A 389 -15.18 24.17 16.52
C LYS A 389 -15.07 24.01 18.04
N LYS A 390 -14.76 25.10 18.77
CA LYS A 390 -14.72 25.08 20.24
C LYS A 390 -16.07 24.73 20.86
N ARG A 391 -17.18 25.26 20.33
CA ARG A 391 -18.54 24.91 20.78
C ARG A 391 -18.81 23.41 20.63
N VAL A 392 -18.44 22.81 19.50
CA VAL A 392 -18.55 21.37 19.29
C VAL A 392 -17.72 20.60 20.31
N GLU A 393 -16.46 21.00 20.54
CA GLU A 393 -15.57 20.33 21.49
C GLU A 393 -16.07 20.39 22.95
N GLN A 394 -16.71 21.49 23.34
CA GLN A 394 -17.24 21.71 24.68
C GLN A 394 -18.61 21.05 24.89
N THR A 395 -19.44 20.99 23.85
CA THR A 395 -20.83 20.53 23.96
C THR A 395 -20.97 19.04 23.68
N ILE A 396 -20.14 18.49 22.78
CA ILE A 396 -20.25 17.08 22.36
C ILE A 396 -19.17 16.23 23.04
N PRO A 397 -19.56 15.26 23.88
CA PRO A 397 -18.62 14.38 24.57
C PRO A 397 -17.94 13.41 23.60
N ASN A 398 -16.75 12.93 24.00
CA ASN A 398 -16.07 11.86 23.29
C ASN A 398 -16.78 10.49 23.52
N PRO A 399 -16.72 9.56 22.56
CA PRO A 399 -16.12 9.71 21.23
C PRO A 399 -17.00 10.54 20.30
N ARG A 400 -16.39 11.54 19.64
CA ARG A 400 -17.06 12.41 18.67
C ARG A 400 -16.43 12.25 17.28
N PRO A 401 -17.22 12.25 16.19
CA PRO A 401 -16.66 12.20 14.84
C PRO A 401 -15.74 13.40 14.55
N PRO A 402 -14.58 13.20 13.91
CA PRO A 402 -13.74 14.30 13.45
C PRO A 402 -14.52 15.28 12.55
N LEU A 403 -14.25 16.57 12.71
CA LEU A 403 -14.91 17.65 11.96
C LEU A 403 -13.97 18.25 10.92
N VAL A 404 -14.40 18.23 9.66
CA VAL A 404 -13.83 19.00 8.55
C VAL A 404 -14.76 20.17 8.30
N ALA A 405 -14.34 21.39 8.61
CA ALA A 405 -15.19 22.57 8.42
C ALA A 405 -14.40 23.72 7.79
N TYR A 406 -14.94 24.32 6.74
CA TYR A 406 -14.31 25.43 6.03
C TYR A 406 -15.34 26.30 5.30
N ASP A 407 -14.99 27.57 5.16
CA ASP A 407 -15.62 28.47 4.20
C ASP A 407 -15.03 28.30 2.82
N PHE A 408 -15.88 28.36 1.81
CA PHE A 408 -15.46 28.49 0.42
C PHE A 408 -16.11 29.71 -0.23
N SER A 409 -15.47 30.22 -1.28
CA SER A 409 -15.98 31.31 -2.10
C SER A 409 -15.79 30.94 -3.57
N VAL A 410 -16.55 31.57 -4.46
CA VAL A 410 -16.26 31.53 -5.91
C VAL A 410 -15.30 32.64 -6.34
N LEU A 411 -14.99 33.58 -5.44
CA LEU A 411 -14.13 34.74 -5.71
C LEU A 411 -12.67 34.54 -5.27
N GLY A 412 -12.32 33.37 -4.71
CA GLY A 412 -10.95 33.08 -4.26
C GLY A 412 -10.49 33.86 -3.01
N ILE A 413 -11.41 34.47 -2.25
CA ILE A 413 -11.12 35.39 -1.13
C ILE A 413 -10.79 34.65 0.20
N ARG A 414 -10.85 33.30 0.22
CA ARG A 414 -10.64 32.49 1.43
C ARG A 414 -9.32 31.72 1.37
N THR A 415 -8.63 31.65 2.50
CA THR A 415 -7.36 30.94 2.62
C THR A 415 -7.58 29.42 2.70
N PRO A 416 -6.65 28.63 2.15
CA PRO A 416 -6.51 27.20 2.46
C PRO A 416 -6.33 26.94 3.98
N LEU A 417 -6.35 25.66 4.38
CA LEU A 417 -6.02 25.20 5.75
C LEU A 417 -7.00 25.60 6.87
N GLN A 418 -8.26 25.81 6.53
CA GLN A 418 -9.30 26.05 7.55
C GLN A 418 -9.64 24.79 8.35
N SER A 419 -9.29 23.59 7.87
CA SER A 419 -9.37 22.33 8.61
C SER A 419 -7.96 21.79 8.86
N LYS A 420 -7.80 20.91 9.85
CA LYS A 420 -6.55 20.15 10.02
C LYS A 420 -6.51 18.94 9.10
N ILE A 421 -7.62 18.22 9.00
CA ILE A 421 -7.72 16.97 8.27
C ILE A 421 -8.53 17.14 6.99
N LEU A 422 -8.22 16.32 6.00
CA LEU A 422 -8.89 16.20 4.70
C LEU A 422 -9.08 17.55 3.98
N ASN A 423 -8.07 18.42 4.03
CA ASN A 423 -8.08 19.66 3.25
C ASN A 423 -8.09 19.32 1.75
N PRO A 424 -9.02 19.91 0.97
CA PRO A 424 -9.10 19.62 -0.46
C PRO A 424 -7.90 20.22 -1.20
N VAL A 425 -7.23 19.40 -2.02
CA VAL A 425 -6.09 19.81 -2.85
C VAL A 425 -6.23 19.34 -4.29
N LYS A 426 -5.47 19.97 -5.19
CA LYS A 426 -5.39 19.61 -6.62
C LYS A 426 -3.96 19.35 -7.09
N HIS A 427 -3.85 18.71 -8.25
CA HIS A 427 -2.61 18.69 -9.01
C HIS A 427 -2.34 20.06 -9.67
N PRO A 428 -1.08 20.52 -9.79
CA PRO A 428 -0.74 21.79 -10.44
C PRO A 428 -1.32 21.95 -11.84
N ASP A 429 -1.30 20.88 -12.65
CA ASP A 429 -1.76 20.90 -14.04
C ASP A 429 -3.28 20.75 -14.20
N MET A 430 -4.02 20.64 -13.09
CA MET A 430 -5.48 20.58 -13.13
C MET A 430 -6.10 21.98 -13.13
N ASP A 431 -6.93 22.20 -14.15
CA ASP A 431 -7.86 23.32 -14.17
C ASP A 431 -8.98 23.11 -13.12
N THR A 432 -9.38 24.19 -12.47
CA THR A 432 -10.42 24.21 -11.43
C THR A 432 -11.70 24.91 -11.86
N ASP A 433 -11.83 25.33 -13.11
CA ASP A 433 -12.99 26.07 -13.61
C ASP A 433 -14.34 25.35 -13.35
N GLN A 434 -14.34 24.02 -13.28
CA GLN A 434 -15.52 23.21 -12.99
C GLN A 434 -15.75 22.94 -11.48
N ASP A 435 -14.75 23.17 -10.62
CA ASP A 435 -14.90 23.01 -9.17
C ASP A 435 -15.54 24.28 -8.56
N PHE A 436 -16.47 24.09 -7.63
CA PHE A 436 -17.11 25.20 -6.94
C PHE A 436 -16.30 25.69 -5.73
N LEU A 437 -15.26 24.96 -5.33
CA LEU A 437 -14.36 25.29 -4.23
C LEU A 437 -13.14 26.09 -4.73
N ALA A 438 -13.21 27.43 -4.78
CA ALA A 438 -12.05 28.25 -5.17
C ALA A 438 -10.95 28.34 -4.09
N ILE A 439 -11.06 27.58 -3.00
CA ILE A 439 -10.02 27.48 -1.95
C ILE A 439 -8.97 26.41 -2.26
N ILE A 440 -9.18 25.61 -3.31
CA ILE A 440 -8.32 24.46 -3.61
C ILE A 440 -6.96 24.97 -4.09
N SER A 441 -5.92 24.59 -3.36
CA SER A 441 -4.53 24.81 -3.74
C SER A 441 -3.82 23.47 -3.99
N THR A 442 -2.54 23.52 -4.38
CA THR A 442 -1.73 22.31 -4.52
C THR A 442 -1.35 21.77 -3.14
N TYR A 443 -1.10 20.46 -3.06
CA TYR A 443 -0.57 19.83 -1.85
C TYR A 443 0.72 20.52 -1.36
N ARG A 444 1.68 20.75 -2.26
CA ARG A 444 2.94 21.44 -1.94
C ARG A 444 2.71 22.81 -1.30
N HIS A 445 1.83 23.62 -1.87
CA HIS A 445 1.56 24.96 -1.35
C HIS A 445 0.86 24.89 0.02
N SER A 446 -0.12 24.00 0.18
CA SER A 446 -0.78 23.78 1.47
C SER A 446 0.22 23.34 2.53
N TYR A 447 1.12 22.42 2.18
CA TYR A 447 2.07 21.87 3.14
C TYR A 447 3.14 22.88 3.57
N ASP A 448 3.68 23.63 2.61
CA ASP A 448 4.62 24.74 2.86
C ASP A 448 4.02 25.81 3.79
N LEU A 449 2.74 26.15 3.62
CA LEU A 449 2.06 27.13 4.48
C LEU A 449 2.05 26.72 5.96
N GLU A 450 2.02 25.43 6.32
CA GLU A 450 2.10 25.05 7.73
C GLU A 450 3.47 25.32 8.36
N PHE A 451 4.55 25.27 7.57
CA PHE A 451 5.87 25.71 8.05
C PHE A 451 5.95 27.23 8.15
N GLN A 452 5.42 27.95 7.17
CA GLN A 452 5.38 29.42 7.18
C GLN A 452 4.53 29.98 8.34
N GLN A 453 3.52 29.23 8.77
CA GLN A 453 2.67 29.57 9.92
C GLN A 453 3.20 29.01 11.26
N PHE A 454 4.39 28.40 11.29
CA PHE A 454 5.01 27.81 12.48
C PHE A 454 4.16 26.70 13.14
N LEU A 455 3.25 26.09 12.37
CA LEU A 455 2.50 24.92 12.79
C LEU A 455 3.42 23.69 12.79
N LEU A 456 4.29 23.60 11.79
CA LEU A 456 5.39 22.64 11.67
C LEU A 456 6.73 23.39 11.70
N ASP A 457 7.81 22.69 12.06
CA ASP A 457 9.13 23.30 12.23
C ASP A 457 10.13 22.74 11.22
N PRO A 458 11.04 23.55 10.67
CA PRO A 458 12.21 23.06 9.93
C PRO A 458 13.05 22.12 10.81
N LEU A 459 13.57 21.05 10.23
CA LEU A 459 14.29 19.98 10.94
C LEU A 459 15.52 19.56 10.13
N GLU A 460 16.50 19.03 10.85
CA GLU A 460 17.75 18.51 10.31
C GLU A 460 17.78 16.99 10.41
N PHE A 461 17.96 16.34 9.27
CA PHE A 461 18.05 14.91 9.13
C PHE A 461 19.45 14.51 8.68
N TYR A 462 19.84 13.28 8.99
CA TYR A 462 21.22 12.85 8.78
C TYR A 462 21.33 11.44 8.24
N VAL A 463 22.38 11.16 7.48
CA VAL A 463 22.96 9.81 7.39
C VAL A 463 24.27 9.82 8.16
N THR A 464 24.42 8.90 9.11
CA THR A 464 25.56 8.85 10.03
C THR A 464 26.26 7.50 10.04
N GLY A 465 27.59 7.53 10.09
CA GLY A 465 28.44 6.36 10.15
C GLY A 465 29.89 6.70 9.82
N SER A 466 30.77 5.70 9.82
CA SER A 466 32.22 5.95 9.68
C SER A 466 32.65 6.37 8.28
N ASN A 467 31.88 6.03 7.25
CA ASN A 467 32.12 6.48 5.87
C ASN A 467 30.79 6.70 5.16
N VAL A 468 30.36 7.96 5.06
CA VAL A 468 29.05 8.35 4.49
C VAL A 468 29.15 9.47 3.45
N SER A 469 30.35 9.95 3.12
CA SER A 469 30.56 11.08 2.20
C SER A 469 30.05 10.80 0.78
N TRP A 470 30.07 9.54 0.36
CA TRP A 470 29.59 9.06 -0.94
C TRP A 470 28.12 8.60 -0.92
N SER A 471 27.43 8.74 0.22
CA SER A 471 26.04 8.31 0.34
C SER A 471 25.16 9.08 -0.66
N LEU A 472 24.26 8.36 -1.33
CA LEU A 472 23.26 8.93 -2.24
C LEU A 472 22.03 9.44 -1.49
N SER A 473 21.85 9.08 -0.21
CA SER A 473 20.68 9.45 0.60
C SER A 473 20.45 10.96 0.69
N PRO A 474 21.45 11.83 0.90
CA PRO A 474 21.24 13.28 0.94
C PRO A 474 20.60 13.85 -0.32
N ALA A 475 21.03 13.43 -1.51
CA ALA A 475 20.47 13.92 -2.76
C ALA A 475 18.98 13.51 -2.91
N MET A 476 18.68 12.23 -2.66
CA MET A 476 17.32 11.71 -2.73
C MET A 476 16.37 12.39 -1.73
N GLN A 477 16.80 12.52 -0.46
CA GLN A 477 15.98 13.07 0.62
C GLN A 477 15.70 14.56 0.42
N ASN A 478 16.73 15.34 0.07
CA ASN A 478 16.55 16.78 -0.19
C ASN A 478 15.66 17.04 -1.40
N ALA A 479 15.77 16.24 -2.49
CA ALA A 479 14.86 16.35 -3.62
C ALA A 479 13.40 16.05 -3.23
N ALA A 480 13.17 15.06 -2.37
CA ALA A 480 11.84 14.73 -1.87
C ALA A 480 11.28 15.81 -0.93
N TYR A 481 12.12 16.44 -0.10
CA TYR A 481 11.75 17.60 0.72
C TYR A 481 11.34 18.79 -0.14
N GLU A 482 12.14 19.11 -1.17
CA GLU A 482 11.84 20.20 -2.09
C GLU A 482 10.53 19.98 -2.86
N PHE A 483 10.32 18.77 -3.39
CA PHE A 483 9.08 18.38 -4.06
C PHE A 483 7.86 18.61 -3.17
N SER A 484 7.97 18.24 -1.89
CA SER A 484 6.88 18.34 -0.93
C SER A 484 6.71 19.74 -0.33
N GLY A 485 7.63 20.68 -0.57
CA GLY A 485 7.64 22.01 0.04
C GLY A 485 8.10 22.01 1.51
N MET A 486 8.92 21.04 1.91
CA MET A 486 9.47 20.95 3.26
C MET A 486 10.78 21.75 3.38
N PRO A 487 10.94 22.65 4.36
CA PRO A 487 12.20 23.34 4.62
C PRO A 487 13.19 22.49 5.45
N HIS A 488 13.11 21.17 5.33
CA HIS A 488 14.01 20.25 6.00
C HIS A 488 15.35 20.17 5.28
N THR A 489 16.40 19.74 5.99
CA THR A 489 17.70 19.44 5.37
C THR A 489 18.11 18.01 5.66
N PHE A 490 18.76 17.34 4.71
CA PHE A 490 19.36 16.02 4.91
C PHE A 490 20.87 16.08 4.63
N GLN A 491 21.70 15.66 5.59
CA GLN A 491 23.16 15.78 5.51
C GLN A 491 23.89 14.47 5.81
N ALA A 492 25.02 14.25 5.15
CA ALA A 492 25.93 13.17 5.50
C ALA A 492 26.92 13.62 6.58
N VAL A 493 26.93 12.94 7.73
CA VAL A 493 27.81 13.27 8.85
C VAL A 493 28.64 12.05 9.22
N THR A 494 29.94 12.14 8.95
CA THR A 494 30.88 11.12 9.39
C THR A 494 30.98 11.12 10.91
N CYS A 495 30.66 9.97 11.51
CA CYS A 495 30.62 9.76 12.94
C CYS A 495 31.01 8.32 13.24
N SER A 496 31.92 8.12 14.19
CA SER A 496 32.43 6.79 14.56
C SER A 496 32.16 6.40 16.02
N THR A 497 31.63 7.31 16.83
CA THR A 497 31.35 7.06 18.27
C THR A 497 29.88 7.28 18.60
N LEU A 498 29.35 6.47 19.52
CA LEU A 498 27.97 6.63 19.99
C LEU A 498 27.77 7.98 20.69
N ASP A 499 28.76 8.48 21.43
CA ASP A 499 28.66 9.78 22.13
C ASP A 499 28.40 10.93 21.15
N ARG A 500 29.10 10.93 20.01
CA ARG A 500 28.88 11.96 18.98
C ARG A 500 27.53 11.81 18.30
N LEU A 501 27.07 10.58 18.06
CA LEU A 501 25.71 10.32 17.58
C LEU A 501 24.66 10.84 18.57
N THR A 502 24.83 10.57 19.86
CA THR A 502 23.95 11.08 20.92
C THR A 502 23.90 12.61 20.94
N GLN A 503 25.05 13.29 20.78
CA GLN A 503 25.07 14.76 20.69
C GLN A 503 24.25 15.30 19.52
N ILE A 504 24.30 14.64 18.36
CA ILE A 504 23.48 15.02 17.19
C ILE A 504 22.00 14.81 17.50
N CYS A 505 21.64 13.65 18.08
CA CYS A 505 20.26 13.31 18.41
C CYS A 505 19.62 14.23 19.46
N LEU A 506 20.42 14.83 20.35
CA LEU A 506 19.93 15.73 21.40
C LEU A 506 19.66 17.18 20.92
N SER A 507 19.96 17.52 19.67
CA SER A 507 19.60 18.83 19.11
C SER A 507 18.08 19.00 19.05
N ASP A 508 17.58 20.20 19.37
CA ASP A 508 16.16 20.54 19.26
C ASP A 508 15.65 20.42 17.81
N THR A 509 16.52 20.60 16.82
CA THR A 509 16.17 20.52 15.39
C THR A 509 16.35 19.13 14.80
N PHE A 510 16.83 18.13 15.56
CA PHE A 510 17.05 16.78 15.05
C PHE A 510 15.74 16.16 14.55
N GLY A 511 15.58 15.89 13.26
CA GLY A 511 14.39 15.25 12.70
C GLY A 511 14.46 13.72 12.71
N GLY A 512 15.68 13.18 12.62
CA GLY A 512 15.92 11.75 12.54
C GLY A 512 17.24 11.45 11.84
N ALA A 513 17.68 10.19 11.89
CA ALA A 513 18.89 9.78 11.18
C ALA A 513 18.78 8.37 10.60
N ASN A 514 19.34 8.20 9.41
CA ASN A 514 19.77 6.91 8.91
C ASN A 514 21.12 6.54 9.52
N LEU A 515 21.23 5.31 10.03
CA LEU A 515 22.44 4.79 10.63
C LEU A 515 23.08 3.75 9.71
N THR A 516 24.37 3.90 9.44
CA THR A 516 25.19 2.86 8.82
C THR A 516 26.21 2.30 9.81
N ALA A 517 27.13 1.45 9.33
CA ALA A 517 28.20 0.90 10.16
C ALA A 517 29.00 2.03 10.85
N PRO A 518 29.34 1.88 12.15
CA PRO A 518 29.18 0.69 13.01
C PRO A 518 27.90 0.69 13.87
N PHE A 519 26.97 1.64 13.68
CA PHE A 519 25.93 1.93 14.68
C PHE A 519 24.75 0.96 14.70
N LYS A 520 24.47 0.24 13.59
CA LYS A 520 23.21 -0.50 13.43
C LYS A 520 22.88 -1.47 14.57
N VAL A 521 23.90 -2.16 15.10
CA VAL A 521 23.74 -3.06 16.26
C VAL A 521 24.07 -2.33 17.56
N ALA A 522 25.09 -1.45 17.55
CA ALA A 522 25.62 -0.80 18.75
C ALA A 522 24.62 0.12 19.46
N ILE A 523 23.69 0.75 18.72
CA ILE A 523 22.71 1.67 19.31
C ILE A 523 21.55 0.96 20.04
N MET A 524 21.29 -0.30 19.72
CA MET A 524 20.09 -1.01 20.20
C MET A 524 19.87 -1.01 21.73
N PRO A 525 20.92 -1.15 22.57
CA PRO A 525 20.76 -1.11 24.03
C PRO A 525 20.32 0.27 24.55
N GLN A 526 20.57 1.36 23.80
CA GLN A 526 20.21 2.71 24.20
C GLN A 526 18.75 3.07 23.84
N LEU A 527 18.13 2.33 22.92
CA LEU A 527 16.77 2.60 22.44
C LEU A 527 15.75 1.82 23.27
N LYS A 528 14.90 2.51 24.02
CA LYS A 528 13.82 1.86 24.79
C LYS A 528 12.67 1.39 23.91
N VAL A 529 12.33 2.15 22.87
CA VAL A 529 11.21 1.86 21.97
C VAL A 529 11.77 1.51 20.59
N LYS A 530 11.34 0.38 20.05
CA LYS A 530 11.78 -0.15 18.75
C LYS A 530 10.61 -0.79 18.03
N SER A 531 10.64 -0.82 16.71
CA SER A 531 9.67 -1.60 15.93
C SER A 531 9.80 -3.10 16.20
N HIS A 532 8.74 -3.85 15.86
CA HIS A 532 8.77 -5.31 15.90
C HIS A 532 9.89 -5.85 14.99
N HIS A 533 10.03 -5.26 13.80
CA HIS A 533 11.04 -5.63 12.82
C HIS A 533 12.47 -5.40 13.31
N ALA A 534 12.78 -4.21 13.81
CA ALA A 534 14.12 -3.90 14.34
C ALA A 534 14.49 -4.82 15.52
N THR A 535 13.52 -5.16 16.37
CA THR A 535 13.72 -6.10 17.49
C THR A 535 14.01 -7.51 17.00
N ALA A 536 13.25 -8.02 16.02
CA ALA A 536 13.46 -9.34 15.44
C ALA A 536 14.80 -9.45 14.70
N ILE A 537 15.13 -8.42 13.91
CA ILE A 537 16.39 -8.33 13.15
C ILE A 537 17.58 -8.21 14.09
N GLY A 538 17.42 -7.54 15.24
CA GLY A 538 18.53 -7.18 16.12
C GLY A 538 19.46 -6.13 15.49
N ALA A 539 18.90 -5.19 14.72
CA ALA A 539 19.61 -4.03 14.19
C ALA A 539 18.64 -2.88 13.86
N VAL A 540 19.09 -1.64 14.02
CA VAL A 540 18.35 -0.39 13.74
C VAL A 540 19.12 0.41 12.68
N ASN A 541 18.46 0.83 11.59
CA ASN A 541 19.05 1.72 10.59
C ASN A 541 18.34 3.09 10.52
N VAL A 542 17.24 3.29 11.26
CA VAL A 542 16.48 4.54 11.34
C VAL A 542 16.24 4.89 12.80
N VAL A 543 16.56 6.13 13.17
CA VAL A 543 16.28 6.68 14.49
C VAL A 543 15.41 7.91 14.37
N LEU A 544 14.33 7.96 15.14
CA LEU A 544 13.38 9.08 15.18
C LEU A 544 13.22 9.60 16.62
N PRO A 545 13.14 10.92 16.84
CA PRO A 545 12.86 11.50 18.14
C PRO A 545 11.41 11.25 18.57
N LEU A 546 11.20 10.96 19.85
CA LEU A 546 9.86 10.82 20.44
C LEU A 546 9.46 12.12 21.14
N ARG A 547 8.62 12.95 20.48
CA ARG A 547 8.23 14.30 20.94
C ARG A 547 6.76 14.53 21.30
N GLY A 548 5.92 13.50 21.22
CA GLY A 548 4.54 13.54 21.69
C GLY A 548 4.43 14.03 23.15
N LYS A 549 3.33 14.70 23.46
CA LYS A 549 2.99 15.22 24.80
C LYS A 549 2.50 14.12 25.74
N THR A 550 2.15 12.96 25.19
CA THR A 550 1.62 11.79 25.88
C THR A 550 2.49 10.58 25.55
N ASN A 551 2.37 9.52 26.36
CA ASN A 551 3.09 8.26 26.12
C ASN A 551 2.52 7.45 24.93
N ALA A 552 1.48 7.96 24.24
CA ALA A 552 0.87 7.27 23.13
C ALA A 552 1.74 7.39 21.88
N ILE A 553 2.10 6.27 21.26
CA ILE A 553 2.95 6.26 20.06
C ILE A 553 2.33 7.07 18.89
N LEU A 554 1.00 7.13 18.82
CA LEU A 554 0.28 7.96 17.84
C LEU A 554 0.62 9.45 17.97
N ASP A 555 0.75 9.93 19.21
CA ASP A 555 1.04 11.33 19.50
C ASP A 555 2.48 11.68 19.12
N HIS A 556 3.42 10.78 19.38
CA HIS A 556 4.80 10.93 18.88
C HIS A 556 4.85 10.91 17.35
N ALA A 557 4.13 9.99 16.71
CA ALA A 557 4.07 9.90 15.25
C ALA A 557 3.45 11.15 14.61
N ASN A 558 2.48 11.79 15.27
CA ASN A 558 1.87 13.04 14.83
C ASN A 558 2.72 14.29 15.14
N SER A 559 3.73 14.16 16.00
CA SER A 559 4.63 15.23 16.42
C SER A 559 6.01 15.18 15.75
N ARG A 560 6.21 14.30 14.75
CA ARG A 560 7.53 14.08 14.14
C ARG A 560 8.11 15.29 13.39
N ASN A 561 7.24 16.20 12.92
CA ASN A 561 7.61 17.46 12.25
C ASN A 561 7.58 18.66 13.22
N LYS A 562 7.73 18.43 14.53
CA LYS A 562 7.90 19.48 15.54
C LYS A 562 9.32 19.47 16.08
N ALA A 563 9.89 20.65 16.24
CA ALA A 563 11.18 20.85 16.90
C ALA A 563 11.03 20.84 18.43
N GLY A 564 12.15 20.62 19.10
CA GLY A 564 12.27 20.62 20.56
C GLY A 564 13.03 19.42 21.09
N ALA A 565 13.38 19.50 22.37
CA ALA A 565 14.18 18.48 23.03
C ALA A 565 13.46 17.11 23.04
N ALA A 566 14.19 16.07 22.61
CA ALA A 566 13.75 14.68 22.70
C ALA A 566 14.67 13.94 23.68
N GLN A 567 14.07 13.24 24.65
CA GLN A 567 14.80 12.42 25.62
C GLN A 567 14.79 10.93 25.28
N GLU A 568 13.86 10.52 24.41
CA GLU A 568 13.69 9.16 23.98
C GLU A 568 13.60 9.09 22.46
N PHE A 569 14.00 7.95 21.92
CA PHE A 569 14.11 7.73 20.48
C PHE A 569 13.49 6.39 20.11
N PHE A 570 12.88 6.37 18.93
CA PHE A 570 12.34 5.18 18.30
C PHE A 570 13.36 4.62 17.30
N GLY A 571 13.64 3.33 17.39
CA GLY A 571 14.47 2.60 16.41
C GLY A 571 13.65 1.77 15.45
N ASP A 572 13.88 1.94 14.15
CA ASP A 572 13.32 1.08 13.11
C ASP A 572 14.41 0.53 12.16
N ASN A 573 14.02 -0.40 11.30
CA ASN A 573 14.87 -0.98 10.29
C ASN A 573 14.15 -0.97 8.92
N THR A 574 14.65 -0.20 7.95
CA THR A 574 14.17 -0.14 6.56
C THR A 574 15.04 -0.93 5.58
N ASP A 575 16.10 -1.61 6.06
CA ASP A 575 16.93 -2.45 5.21
C ASP A 575 16.14 -3.71 4.77
N TRP A 576 15.37 -4.30 5.69
CA TRP A 576 14.67 -5.56 5.38
C TRP A 576 13.54 -5.35 4.38
N SER A 577 12.84 -4.23 4.47
CA SER A 577 11.67 -3.89 3.68
C SER A 577 12.06 -3.48 2.26
N SER A 578 13.19 -2.80 2.08
CA SER A 578 13.76 -2.54 0.75
C SER A 578 14.17 -3.84 0.06
N ILE A 579 14.92 -4.72 0.75
CA ILE A 579 15.30 -6.05 0.25
C ILE A 579 14.05 -6.88 -0.08
N PHE A 580 13.07 -6.89 0.82
CA PHE A 580 11.81 -7.59 0.63
C PHE A 580 11.08 -7.07 -0.61
N THR A 581 10.98 -5.76 -0.80
CA THR A 581 10.30 -5.14 -1.93
C THR A 581 10.99 -5.47 -3.25
N CYS A 582 12.32 -5.37 -3.31
CA CYS A 582 13.11 -5.75 -4.48
C CYS A 582 12.96 -7.23 -4.84
N LEU A 583 13.13 -8.14 -3.86
CA LEU A 583 12.93 -9.57 -4.07
C LEU A 583 11.51 -9.87 -4.56
N ARG A 584 10.51 -9.28 -3.91
CA ARG A 584 9.10 -9.50 -4.22
C ARG A 584 8.72 -9.07 -5.64
N ARG A 585 9.39 -8.05 -6.19
CA ARG A 585 9.25 -7.61 -7.60
C ARG A 585 10.00 -8.50 -8.57
N ALA A 586 11.19 -8.96 -8.20
CA ALA A 586 12.09 -9.72 -9.06
C ALA A 586 11.82 -11.24 -9.10
N ILE A 587 11.17 -11.81 -8.08
CA ILE A 587 10.84 -13.25 -8.04
C ILE A 587 9.80 -13.57 -9.11
N SER A 588 10.15 -14.53 -9.97
CA SER A 588 9.22 -15.04 -10.98
C SER A 588 8.11 -15.90 -10.34
N PRO A 589 6.93 -16.03 -10.98
CA PRO A 589 5.87 -16.91 -10.47
C PRO A 589 6.31 -18.38 -10.28
N ARG A 590 7.30 -18.85 -11.03
CA ARG A 590 7.88 -20.20 -10.91
C ARG A 590 8.70 -20.37 -9.63
N ASN A 591 9.29 -19.27 -9.13
CA ASN A 591 10.08 -19.22 -7.91
C ASN A 591 9.26 -18.72 -6.71
N TYR A 592 7.93 -18.83 -6.79
CA TYR A 592 7.05 -18.50 -5.66
C TYR A 592 7.47 -19.28 -4.40
N VAL A 593 7.55 -18.56 -3.28
CA VAL A 593 8.16 -19.07 -2.05
C VAL A 593 7.27 -20.13 -1.39
N GLN A 594 7.79 -21.36 -1.34
CA GLN A 594 7.20 -22.48 -0.63
C GLN A 594 8.02 -22.74 0.64
N PRO A 595 7.43 -22.63 1.85
CA PRO A 595 8.17 -22.66 3.10
C PRO A 595 9.15 -23.85 3.24
N SER A 596 8.75 -25.04 2.83
CA SER A 596 9.56 -26.26 3.00
C SER A 596 10.48 -26.60 1.83
N LYS A 597 10.38 -25.91 0.68
CA LYS A 597 11.14 -26.26 -0.53
C LYS A 597 12.07 -25.16 -0.98
N THR A 598 11.61 -23.91 -0.98
CA THR A 598 12.36 -22.78 -1.49
C THR A 598 13.55 -22.49 -0.59
N THR A 599 14.71 -22.29 -1.21
CA THR A 599 15.96 -22.00 -0.49
C THR A 599 16.48 -20.61 -0.80
N GLY A 600 16.86 -19.88 0.24
CA GLY A 600 17.56 -18.60 0.16
C GLY A 600 19.02 -18.71 0.61
N LEU A 601 19.89 -17.90 0.03
CA LEU A 601 21.31 -17.78 0.41
C LEU A 601 21.64 -16.32 0.73
N VAL A 602 22.27 -16.09 1.87
CA VAL A 602 22.75 -14.77 2.32
C VAL A 602 24.26 -14.81 2.45
N ILE A 603 24.93 -13.87 1.79
CA ILE A 603 26.39 -13.72 1.82
C ILE A 603 26.74 -12.52 2.71
N GLY A 604 27.45 -12.78 3.80
CA GLY A 604 27.79 -11.82 4.84
C GLY A 604 27.08 -12.11 6.18
N ALA A 605 27.55 -11.45 7.24
CA ALA A 605 27.00 -11.60 8.60
C ALA A 605 26.82 -10.26 9.36
N GLY A 606 26.78 -9.14 8.62
CA GLY A 606 26.57 -7.80 9.19
C GLY A 606 25.09 -7.43 9.42
N GLY A 607 24.83 -6.17 9.75
CA GLY A 607 23.46 -5.64 9.95
C GLY A 607 22.56 -5.83 8.72
N MET A 608 23.10 -5.63 7.50
CA MET A 608 22.37 -5.90 6.26
C MET A 608 22.04 -7.39 6.08
N ALA A 609 22.94 -8.30 6.45
CA ALA A 609 22.70 -9.74 6.36
C ALA A 609 21.57 -10.17 7.32
N ARG A 610 21.51 -9.59 8.52
CA ARG A 610 20.39 -9.80 9.44
C ARG A 610 19.06 -9.35 8.83
N ALA A 611 19.04 -8.17 8.20
CA ALA A 611 17.86 -7.66 7.51
C ALA A 611 17.46 -8.54 6.30
N ALA A 612 18.43 -9.03 5.53
CA ALA A 612 18.22 -9.94 4.40
C ALA A 612 17.58 -11.28 4.83
N ILE A 613 18.09 -11.88 5.91
CA ILE A 613 17.50 -13.10 6.49
C ILE A 613 16.06 -12.83 6.92
N TYR A 614 15.82 -11.72 7.62
CA TYR A 614 14.47 -11.35 8.04
C TYR A 614 13.53 -11.14 6.84
N ALA A 615 13.98 -10.48 5.77
CA ALA A 615 13.22 -10.31 4.54
C ALA A 615 12.82 -11.67 3.90
N LEU A 616 13.74 -12.63 3.84
CA LEU A 616 13.47 -13.99 3.37
C LEU A 616 12.44 -14.71 4.25
N ILE A 617 12.52 -14.55 5.58
CA ILE A 617 11.54 -15.11 6.53
C ILE A 617 10.14 -14.51 6.28
N GLN A 618 10.05 -13.19 6.04
CA GLN A 618 8.79 -12.50 5.74
C GLN A 618 8.20 -12.91 4.38
N LEU A 619 9.04 -13.22 3.40
CA LEU A 619 8.60 -13.83 2.13
C LEU A 619 8.08 -15.28 2.31
N GLY A 620 8.30 -15.89 3.48
CA GLY A 620 7.85 -17.24 3.80
C GLY A 620 8.94 -18.31 3.65
N CYS A 621 10.18 -17.93 3.34
CA CYS A 621 11.29 -18.86 3.23
C CYS A 621 11.63 -19.45 4.62
N ARG A 622 11.89 -20.76 4.68
CA ARG A 622 12.34 -21.44 5.92
C ARG A 622 13.64 -22.23 5.73
N ASN A 623 14.16 -22.34 4.51
CA ASN A 623 15.48 -22.90 4.23
C ASN A 623 16.41 -21.73 3.87
N ILE A 624 17.11 -21.17 4.85
CA ILE A 624 18.03 -20.04 4.63
C ILE A 624 19.44 -20.50 4.96
N PHE A 625 20.37 -20.29 4.02
CA PHE A 625 21.79 -20.55 4.20
C PHE A 625 22.54 -19.23 4.32
N VAL A 626 23.52 -19.19 5.21
CA VAL A 626 24.38 -18.04 5.46
C VAL A 626 25.82 -18.44 5.21
N TYR A 627 26.53 -17.67 4.40
CA TYR A 627 27.97 -17.80 4.23
C TYR A 627 28.65 -16.49 4.62
N ASN A 628 29.73 -16.56 5.39
CA ASN A 628 30.54 -15.40 5.72
C ASN A 628 32.01 -15.82 5.84
N ARG A 629 32.94 -14.90 5.52
CA ARG A 629 34.39 -15.15 5.62
C ARG A 629 34.82 -15.66 7.00
N THR A 630 34.22 -15.11 8.05
CA THR A 630 34.40 -15.57 9.43
C THR A 630 33.20 -16.41 9.81
N VAL A 631 33.39 -17.73 9.92
CA VAL A 631 32.31 -18.72 10.12
C VAL A 631 31.58 -18.48 11.45
N GLU A 632 32.30 -18.09 12.49
CA GLU A 632 31.75 -17.80 13.82
C GLU A 632 30.67 -16.72 13.74
N ARG A 633 30.88 -15.67 12.93
CA ARG A 633 29.87 -14.61 12.73
C ARG A 633 28.62 -15.11 12.00
N ALA A 634 28.78 -16.02 11.04
CA ALA A 634 27.63 -16.64 10.38
C ALA A 634 26.84 -17.53 11.37
N ARG A 635 27.53 -18.28 12.24
CA ARG A 635 26.90 -19.09 13.29
C ARG A 635 26.13 -18.22 14.28
N GLU A 636 26.71 -17.11 14.76
CA GLU A 636 26.04 -16.15 15.65
C GLU A 636 24.72 -15.62 15.04
N VAL A 637 24.73 -15.26 13.75
CA VAL A 637 23.54 -14.76 13.06
C VAL A 637 22.50 -15.87 12.85
N ALA A 638 22.92 -17.07 12.46
CA ALA A 638 22.01 -18.20 12.28
C ALA A 638 21.34 -18.62 13.61
N GLU A 639 22.11 -18.71 14.69
CA GLU A 639 21.61 -19.01 16.03
C GLU A 639 20.62 -17.97 16.54
N HIS A 640 20.87 -16.67 16.29
CA HIS A 640 19.93 -15.59 16.62
C HIS A 640 18.54 -15.83 16.00
N PHE A 641 18.49 -16.09 14.69
CA PHE A 641 17.21 -16.30 13.99
C PHE A 641 16.56 -17.64 14.31
N ASN A 642 17.34 -18.71 14.51
CA ASN A 642 16.81 -19.99 14.97
C ASN A 642 16.17 -19.87 16.36
N SER A 643 16.82 -19.18 17.29
CA SER A 643 16.28 -18.92 18.63
C SER A 643 15.03 -18.03 18.58
N TRP A 644 15.07 -16.96 17.78
CA TRP A 644 13.91 -16.09 17.57
C TRP A 644 12.71 -16.88 17.00
N ALA A 645 12.94 -17.75 16.01
CA ALA A 645 11.91 -18.57 15.38
C ALA A 645 11.25 -19.56 16.35
N GLN A 646 12.04 -20.19 17.23
CA GLN A 646 11.54 -21.10 18.27
C GLN A 646 10.63 -20.39 19.28
N GLY A 647 10.86 -19.10 19.53
CA GLY A 647 10.03 -18.26 20.40
C GLY A 647 8.71 -17.79 19.78
N GLN A 648 8.48 -17.97 18.47
CA GLN A 648 7.26 -17.50 17.80
C GLN A 648 6.13 -18.54 17.85
N GLN A 649 4.94 -18.11 18.30
CA GLN A 649 3.75 -18.96 18.25
C GLN A 649 3.36 -19.30 16.79
N GLY A 650 3.22 -20.60 16.49
CA GLY A 650 2.87 -21.10 15.15
C GLY A 650 4.05 -21.49 14.25
N MET A 651 5.30 -21.31 14.70
CA MET A 651 6.52 -21.84 14.05
C MET A 651 7.06 -23.12 14.71
N THR A 652 6.28 -23.72 15.62
CA THR A 652 6.66 -24.82 16.52
C THR A 652 7.12 -26.13 15.86
N GLN A 653 7.01 -26.28 14.53
CA GLN A 653 7.46 -27.46 13.79
C GLN A 653 8.78 -27.27 13.02
N VAL A 654 9.34 -26.06 12.96
CA VAL A 654 10.63 -25.81 12.27
C VAL A 654 11.69 -25.49 13.31
N THR A 655 12.56 -26.46 13.61
CA THR A 655 13.60 -26.33 14.64
C THR A 655 14.79 -25.48 14.19
N GLU A 656 15.02 -25.39 12.88
CA GLU A 656 16.17 -24.71 12.29
C GLU A 656 15.77 -24.06 10.95
N ILE A 657 15.76 -22.73 10.90
CA ILE A 657 15.43 -21.94 9.70
C ILE A 657 16.68 -21.41 8.99
N CYS A 658 17.76 -21.18 9.73
CA CYS A 658 19.02 -20.63 9.25
C CYS A 658 20.16 -21.64 9.47
N ARG A 659 20.96 -21.86 8.43
CA ARG A 659 22.08 -22.80 8.38
C ARG A 659 23.34 -22.10 7.91
N VAL A 660 24.49 -22.62 8.29
CA VAL A 660 25.78 -22.04 7.90
C VAL A 660 26.45 -22.92 6.86
N ILE A 661 26.94 -22.31 5.78
CA ILE A 661 27.90 -22.94 4.88
C ILE A 661 29.29 -22.50 5.34
N GLU A 662 30.16 -23.48 5.64
CA GLU A 662 31.47 -23.18 6.22
C GLU A 662 32.50 -22.76 5.17
N ARG A 663 32.49 -23.38 3.99
CA ARG A 663 33.46 -23.10 2.92
C ARG A 663 32.78 -22.99 1.56
N LEU A 664 33.28 -22.11 0.71
CA LEU A 664 32.80 -21.97 -0.68
C LEU A 664 33.09 -23.18 -1.55
N ALA A 665 34.09 -23.97 -1.19
CA ALA A 665 34.43 -25.20 -1.90
C ALA A 665 33.48 -26.36 -1.57
N ASP A 666 32.64 -26.23 -0.54
CA ASP A 666 31.72 -27.28 -0.14
C ASP A 666 30.61 -27.43 -1.21
N PRO A 667 30.20 -28.68 -1.53
CA PRO A 667 29.04 -28.90 -2.38
C PRO A 667 27.79 -28.33 -1.71
N TRP A 668 26.76 -28.04 -2.52
CA TRP A 668 25.49 -27.61 -1.97
C TRP A 668 24.92 -28.68 -1.01
N PRO A 669 24.41 -28.31 0.18
CA PRO A 669 23.96 -29.28 1.18
C PRO A 669 22.92 -30.26 0.64
N GLU A 670 23.15 -31.56 0.87
CA GLU A 670 22.23 -32.63 0.48
C GLU A 670 20.86 -32.47 1.14
N GLY A 671 19.79 -32.85 0.43
CA GLY A 671 18.41 -32.75 0.93
C GLY A 671 17.76 -31.37 0.77
N TYR A 672 18.50 -30.34 0.31
CA TYR A 672 17.97 -29.01 0.03
C TYR A 672 18.00 -28.67 -1.46
N GLN A 673 17.01 -27.94 -1.94
CA GLN A 673 17.04 -27.37 -3.29
C GLN A 673 18.12 -26.30 -3.38
N LEU A 674 18.71 -26.15 -4.57
CA LEU A 674 19.61 -25.05 -4.90
C LEU A 674 18.92 -23.69 -4.63
N PRO A 675 19.68 -22.65 -4.27
CA PRO A 675 19.10 -21.37 -3.91
C PRO A 675 18.45 -20.73 -5.13
N THR A 676 17.25 -20.16 -4.95
CA THR A 676 16.57 -19.36 -5.97
C THR A 676 16.49 -17.88 -5.60
N MET A 677 16.93 -17.53 -4.39
CA MET A 677 17.09 -16.17 -3.91
C MET A 677 18.46 -16.05 -3.24
N VAL A 678 19.33 -15.19 -3.78
CA VAL A 678 20.68 -14.95 -3.25
C VAL A 678 20.81 -13.47 -2.93
N ILE A 679 21.33 -13.14 -1.74
CA ILE A 679 21.47 -11.75 -1.29
C ILE A 679 22.91 -11.53 -0.83
N SER A 680 23.64 -10.68 -1.55
CA SER A 680 25.00 -10.28 -1.22
C SER A 680 25.01 -9.05 -0.33
N CYS A 681 25.49 -9.21 0.91
CA CYS A 681 25.56 -8.17 1.93
C CYS A 681 27.01 -7.76 2.24
N VAL A 682 27.96 -8.19 1.42
CA VAL A 682 29.38 -7.89 1.61
C VAL A 682 29.70 -6.53 0.97
N PRO A 683 30.39 -5.63 1.69
CA PRO A 683 30.74 -4.34 1.12
C PRO A 683 31.81 -4.52 0.04
N ALA A 684 31.65 -3.82 -1.07
CA ALA A 684 32.63 -3.81 -2.17
C ALA A 684 33.80 -2.84 -1.93
N THR A 685 33.82 -2.15 -0.78
CA THR A 685 34.95 -1.36 -0.27
C THR A 685 35.14 -1.65 1.24
N SER A 686 36.37 -1.86 1.69
CA SER A 686 36.63 -2.14 3.11
C SER A 686 36.86 -0.88 3.93
N LEU A 687 36.31 -0.87 5.14
CA LEU A 687 36.52 0.18 6.14
C LEU A 687 37.89 0.07 6.85
N ASP A 688 38.49 -1.12 6.86
CA ASP A 688 39.66 -1.46 7.69
C ASP A 688 40.94 -1.71 6.86
N GLY A 689 40.97 -1.30 5.60
CA GLY A 689 42.10 -1.54 4.70
C GLY A 689 42.26 -2.99 4.24
N THR A 690 41.29 -3.87 4.50
CA THR A 690 41.26 -5.20 3.88
C THR A 690 40.91 -5.07 2.39
N PRO A 691 41.35 -5.97 1.51
CA PRO A 691 40.89 -5.96 0.13
C PRO A 691 39.36 -6.05 0.08
N PRO A 692 38.72 -5.40 -0.91
CA PRO A 692 37.27 -5.47 -1.11
C PRO A 692 36.83 -6.93 -1.30
N ALA A 693 35.55 -7.20 -1.04
CA ALA A 693 35.03 -8.55 -1.18
C ALA A 693 35.04 -8.98 -2.66
N ASP A 694 36.06 -9.75 -3.05
CA ASP A 694 36.14 -10.40 -4.36
C ASP A 694 35.34 -11.70 -4.35
N PHE A 695 34.02 -11.56 -4.20
CA PHE A 695 33.11 -12.68 -4.09
C PHE A 695 32.49 -13.03 -5.44
N VAL A 696 32.64 -14.29 -5.84
CA VAL A 696 31.89 -14.94 -6.92
C VAL A 696 31.22 -16.19 -6.37
N MET A 697 30.02 -16.48 -6.86
CA MET A 697 29.27 -17.66 -6.44
C MET A 697 29.86 -18.94 -7.06
N PRO A 698 30.03 -20.03 -6.30
CA PRO A 698 30.38 -21.32 -6.87
C PRO A 698 29.37 -21.74 -7.96
N VAL A 699 29.87 -22.17 -9.13
CA VAL A 699 29.02 -22.53 -10.29
C VAL A 699 28.03 -23.65 -9.94
N GLY A 700 28.41 -24.58 -9.06
CA GLY A 700 27.52 -25.64 -8.58
C GLY A 700 26.29 -25.12 -7.82
N TRP A 701 26.35 -23.92 -7.24
CA TRP A 701 25.23 -23.31 -6.50
C TRP A 701 24.27 -22.54 -7.43
N LEU A 702 24.71 -22.24 -8.66
CA LEU A 702 23.95 -21.52 -9.69
C LEU A 702 23.02 -22.40 -10.53
N GLY A 703 23.04 -23.71 -10.32
CA GLY A 703 22.38 -24.72 -11.16
C GLY A 703 20.86 -24.88 -10.96
N SER A 704 20.18 -23.92 -10.33
CA SER A 704 18.72 -24.02 -10.14
C SER A 704 17.99 -24.11 -11.50
N PRO A 705 17.15 -25.14 -11.74
CA PRO A 705 16.49 -25.34 -13.03
C PRO A 705 15.41 -24.28 -13.32
N THR A 706 15.00 -23.53 -12.31
CA THR A 706 14.02 -22.43 -12.43
C THR A 706 14.69 -21.05 -12.41
N GLY A 707 16.02 -21.01 -12.48
CA GLY A 707 16.80 -19.78 -12.28
C GLY A 707 16.61 -19.24 -10.87
N GLY A 708 16.75 -17.93 -10.72
CA GLY A 708 16.60 -17.27 -9.43
C GLY A 708 16.78 -15.75 -9.53
N VAL A 709 16.79 -15.11 -8.37
CA VAL A 709 17.14 -13.70 -8.20
C VAL A 709 18.42 -13.59 -7.39
N VAL A 710 19.33 -12.71 -7.83
CA VAL A 710 20.47 -12.22 -7.04
C VAL A 710 20.23 -10.76 -6.72
N VAL A 711 20.33 -10.40 -5.44
CA VAL A 711 20.29 -9.02 -4.95
C VAL A 711 21.68 -8.65 -4.45
N GLU A 712 22.31 -7.69 -5.10
CA GLU A 712 23.55 -7.08 -4.63
C GLU A 712 23.23 -5.81 -3.85
N LEU A 713 23.75 -5.67 -2.63
CA LEU A 713 23.50 -4.50 -1.79
C LEU A 713 24.57 -3.41 -1.95
N ALA A 714 25.75 -3.78 -2.45
CA ALA A 714 26.79 -2.82 -2.79
C ALA A 714 26.42 -2.07 -4.08
N TYR A 715 26.61 -0.75 -4.06
CA TYR A 715 26.46 0.11 -5.24
C TYR A 715 27.73 0.90 -5.59
N GLU A 716 28.82 0.65 -4.86
CA GLU A 716 30.13 1.26 -5.10
C GLU A 716 31.24 0.20 -5.01
N PRO A 717 31.74 -0.31 -6.15
CA PRO A 717 31.22 -0.11 -7.51
C PRO A 717 29.85 -0.79 -7.73
N LEU A 718 29.09 -0.33 -8.74
CA LEU A 718 27.81 -0.94 -9.12
C LEU A 718 27.96 -2.34 -9.72
N ILE A 719 29.05 -2.56 -10.47
CA ILE A 719 29.38 -3.87 -11.03
C ILE A 719 30.39 -4.56 -10.11
N THR A 720 29.88 -5.30 -9.13
CA THR A 720 30.70 -6.17 -8.27
C THR A 720 31.15 -7.41 -9.03
N PRO A 721 32.17 -8.16 -8.54
CA PRO A 721 32.57 -9.44 -9.12
C PRO A 721 31.39 -10.43 -9.24
N LEU A 722 30.50 -10.47 -8.25
CA LEU A 722 29.28 -11.26 -8.29
C LEU A 722 28.35 -10.80 -9.41
N VAL A 723 28.05 -9.50 -9.51
CA VAL A 723 27.18 -8.95 -10.56
C VAL A 723 27.76 -9.23 -11.95
N ALA A 724 29.07 -9.06 -12.15
CA ALA A 724 29.76 -9.37 -13.40
C ALA A 724 29.62 -10.86 -13.75
N GLN A 725 29.83 -11.76 -12.78
CA GLN A 725 29.62 -13.19 -12.96
C GLN A 725 28.18 -13.50 -13.36
N MET A 726 27.20 -12.90 -12.69
CA MET A 726 25.79 -13.14 -12.98
C MET A 726 25.38 -12.66 -14.37
N TYR A 727 25.92 -11.53 -14.83
CA TYR A 727 25.71 -11.07 -16.21
C TYR A 727 26.31 -12.02 -17.23
N ALA A 728 27.51 -12.53 -17.00
CA ALA A 728 28.11 -13.53 -17.90
C ALA A 728 27.33 -14.87 -17.88
N TYR A 729 26.83 -15.29 -16.71
CA TYR A 729 26.13 -16.56 -16.54
C TYR A 729 24.71 -16.53 -17.11
N ARG A 730 23.94 -15.45 -16.90
CA ARG A 730 22.53 -15.37 -17.32
C ARG A 730 22.35 -15.49 -18.84
N ASP A 731 23.35 -15.09 -19.63
CA ASP A 731 23.31 -15.17 -21.08
C ASP A 731 23.47 -16.61 -21.60
N GLN A 732 23.87 -17.53 -20.74
CA GLN A 732 24.17 -18.93 -21.08
C GLN A 732 23.10 -19.91 -20.59
N VAL A 733 22.08 -19.45 -19.84
CA VAL A 733 21.10 -20.30 -19.18
C VAL A 733 19.65 -19.87 -19.43
N ASN A 734 18.73 -20.84 -19.46
CA ASN A 734 17.29 -20.60 -19.60
C ASN A 734 16.54 -21.45 -18.56
N PRO A 735 15.76 -20.84 -17.64
CA PRO A 735 15.47 -19.41 -17.51
C PRO A 735 16.65 -18.60 -16.95
N ALA A 736 16.77 -17.36 -17.41
CA ALA A 736 17.81 -16.44 -16.98
C ALA A 736 17.61 -16.02 -15.51
N TRP A 737 18.72 -15.78 -14.81
CA TRP A 737 18.71 -15.19 -13.47
C TRP A 737 18.41 -13.69 -13.55
N VAL A 738 17.63 -13.19 -12.59
CA VAL A 738 17.36 -11.77 -12.42
C VAL A 738 18.42 -11.18 -11.48
N VAL A 739 19.01 -10.05 -11.86
CA VAL A 739 19.96 -9.31 -11.03
C VAL A 739 19.29 -8.02 -10.59
N VAL A 740 19.24 -7.79 -9.29
CA VAL A 740 18.85 -6.52 -8.67
C VAL A 740 20.13 -5.88 -8.14
N ASP A 741 20.43 -4.68 -8.59
CA ASP A 741 21.61 -3.95 -8.16
C ASP A 741 21.38 -3.12 -6.87
N GLY A 742 22.47 -2.61 -6.31
CA GLY A 742 22.43 -1.84 -5.07
C GLY A 742 21.73 -0.49 -5.17
N LEU A 743 21.58 0.09 -6.37
CA LEU A 743 20.88 1.37 -6.55
C LEU A 743 19.38 1.20 -6.36
N GLU A 744 18.80 0.10 -6.83
CA GLU A 744 17.39 -0.19 -6.55
C GLU A 744 17.13 -0.33 -5.05
N VAL A 745 18.00 -1.03 -4.34
CA VAL A 745 17.83 -1.29 -2.90
C VAL A 745 18.04 -0.02 -2.07
N VAL A 746 19.07 0.77 -2.35
CA VAL A 746 19.33 2.02 -1.61
C VAL A 746 18.21 3.05 -1.83
N ALA A 747 17.62 3.08 -3.03
CA ALA A 747 16.49 3.95 -3.32
C ALA A 747 15.23 3.54 -2.54
N GLU A 748 14.86 2.25 -2.52
CA GLU A 748 13.73 1.76 -1.73
C GLU A 748 13.94 1.98 -0.22
N MET A 749 15.16 1.80 0.26
CA MET A 749 15.52 2.09 1.67
C MET A 749 15.35 3.58 2.01
N ALA A 750 15.77 4.48 1.12
CA ALA A 750 15.63 5.92 1.31
C ALA A 750 14.17 6.38 1.24
N ILE A 751 13.39 5.82 0.32
CA ILE A 751 11.94 6.05 0.19
C ILE A 751 11.21 5.75 1.50
N GLU A 752 11.43 4.59 2.10
CA GLU A 752 10.75 4.26 3.34
C GLU A 752 11.25 5.08 4.53
N ALA A 753 12.56 5.38 4.56
CA ALA A 753 13.10 6.28 5.58
C ALA A 753 12.46 7.67 5.51
N PHE A 754 12.23 8.22 4.31
CA PHE A 754 11.51 9.48 4.11
C PHE A 754 10.08 9.39 4.69
N GLU A 755 9.35 8.32 4.36
CA GLU A 755 7.97 8.11 4.81
C GLU A 755 7.89 7.99 6.35
N LEU A 756 8.82 7.26 6.97
CA LEU A 756 8.92 7.14 8.42
C LEU A 756 9.31 8.46 9.10
N MET A 757 10.25 9.22 8.54
CA MET A 757 10.73 10.47 9.11
C MET A 757 9.71 11.60 9.03
N THR A 758 9.00 11.71 7.90
CA THR A 758 8.12 12.86 7.62
C THR A 758 6.63 12.57 7.83
N GLY A 759 6.23 11.29 7.77
CA GLY A 759 4.81 10.90 7.80
C GLY A 759 4.08 11.24 6.50
N ARG A 760 4.82 11.57 5.43
CA ARG A 760 4.31 11.86 4.09
C ARG A 760 4.73 10.79 3.10
N MET A 761 3.91 10.59 2.07
CA MET A 761 4.24 9.68 0.97
C MET A 761 5.49 10.20 0.24
N ALA A 762 6.43 9.32 -0.07
CA ALA A 762 7.61 9.69 -0.84
C ALA A 762 7.27 9.85 -2.34
N PRO A 763 7.84 10.84 -3.05
CA PRO A 763 7.83 10.89 -4.50
C PRO A 763 8.84 9.85 -5.06
N LYS A 764 8.44 8.58 -5.08
CA LYS A 764 9.29 7.42 -5.35
C LYS A 764 9.96 7.49 -6.71
N ARG A 765 9.24 7.94 -7.74
CA ARG A 765 9.81 8.10 -9.09
C ARG A 765 10.96 9.10 -9.10
N LEU A 766 10.73 10.28 -8.52
CA LEU A 766 11.73 11.34 -8.39
C LEU A 766 12.95 10.85 -7.60
N MET A 767 12.74 10.22 -6.44
CA MET A 767 13.85 9.75 -5.61
C MET A 767 14.72 8.71 -6.33
N LYS A 768 14.12 7.78 -7.08
CA LYS A 768 14.86 6.80 -7.89
C LYS A 768 15.64 7.45 -9.03
N GLU A 769 15.05 8.42 -9.69
CA GLU A 769 15.71 9.18 -10.75
C GLU A 769 16.92 9.95 -10.22
N VAL A 770 16.73 10.70 -9.12
CA VAL A 770 17.79 11.43 -8.44
C VAL A 770 18.89 10.49 -7.96
N CYS A 771 18.55 9.32 -7.41
CA CYS A 771 19.52 8.30 -7.02
C CYS A 771 20.45 7.93 -8.18
N ARG A 772 19.88 7.63 -9.35
CA ARG A 772 20.62 7.25 -10.55
C ARG A 772 21.49 8.41 -11.06
N MET A 773 20.91 9.60 -11.19
CA MET A 773 21.63 10.79 -11.67
C MET A 773 22.80 11.16 -10.77
N THR A 774 22.60 11.15 -9.44
CA THR A 774 23.67 11.45 -8.48
C THR A 774 24.80 10.43 -8.56
N TRP A 775 24.47 9.14 -8.67
CA TRP A 775 25.47 8.09 -8.84
C TRP A 775 26.27 8.29 -10.13
N GLU A 776 25.61 8.52 -11.27
CA GLU A 776 26.28 8.77 -12.56
C GLU A 776 27.20 10.00 -12.51
N GLN A 777 26.79 11.07 -11.82
CA GLN A 777 27.60 12.27 -11.64
C GLN A 777 28.85 12.00 -10.78
N GLN A 778 28.72 11.25 -9.69
CA GLN A 778 29.85 10.86 -8.84
C GLN A 778 30.88 10.01 -9.62
N GLN A 779 30.40 9.10 -10.49
CA GLN A 779 31.29 8.30 -11.35
C GLN A 779 32.04 9.15 -12.38
N ARG A 780 31.40 10.18 -12.95
CA ARG A 780 32.06 11.12 -13.88
C ARG A 780 33.04 12.06 -13.17
N GLY A 781 32.68 12.56 -12.00
CA GLY A 781 33.51 13.47 -11.19
C GLY A 781 34.69 12.80 -10.49
N GLY A 782 34.65 11.48 -10.28
CA GLY A 782 35.77 10.70 -9.76
C GLY A 782 36.90 10.46 -10.78
N GLY A 783 36.68 10.77 -12.06
CA GLY A 783 37.65 10.61 -13.14
C GLY A 783 38.60 11.79 -13.36
N ASP A 784 38.24 13.00 -12.91
CA ASP A 784 39.06 14.20 -13.06
C ASP A 784 39.24 14.90 -11.72
N GLY A 785 40.51 15.03 -11.31
CA GLY A 785 40.87 15.75 -10.10
C GLY A 785 40.39 17.19 -10.12
N ALA A 786 39.76 17.60 -9.03
CA ALA A 786 39.72 18.96 -8.49
C ALA A 786 39.74 20.12 -9.53
N SER A 787 38.56 20.60 -9.90
CA SER A 787 38.33 22.04 -10.09
C SER A 787 36.85 22.34 -9.97
N GLY A 788 36.52 23.33 -9.13
CA GLY A 788 35.16 23.59 -8.68
C GLY A 788 34.31 24.35 -9.69
N LEU A 789 33.00 24.34 -9.44
CA LEU A 789 32.23 25.57 -9.23
C LEU A 789 30.84 25.22 -8.71
N VAL A 790 30.57 25.79 -7.55
CA VAL A 790 29.24 26.07 -7.00
C VAL A 790 28.49 26.96 -7.99
N LEU A 791 27.24 26.59 -8.30
CA LEU A 791 26.06 27.44 -8.21
C LEU A 791 24.79 26.60 -8.33
#